data_AF-A0A5J4R8W1-F1
#
_entry.id   AF-A0A5J4R8W1-F1
#
_cell.length_a   1.000
_cell.length_b   1.000
_cell.length_c   1.000
_cell.angle_alpha   90.00
_cell.angle_beta   90.00
_cell.angle_gamma   90.00
#
_symmetry.space_group_name_H-M   'P 1'
#
loop_
_entity.id
_entity.type
_entity.pdbx_description
1 polymer ?
#
loop_
_entity_poly.entity_id
_entity_poly.type
_entity_poly.pdbx_seq_one_letter_code
_entity_poly.pdbx_strand_id
1 'polypeptide(L)'
;MCWDRDINREDRPTAVVYSLRKEGRIEDAYNQALNLYNQDSTDDDIKKAFAWTLIDLCKKYISENNLNQAQIFFKQLSDLDFEYEDDFVDTIKKQIKFLKPKIDIYYAQIQRAGELSKSGQNKQALELIHSMIANNQLSELNHETYGWVIYRYIKAEENNISSIEIRTLLRDYMNLKNERPSLLHSMILNFALNYSKNHPDFNLYNFFVLWNPQNLRYEDLHESQKEGQKISSLISRICAEFMRKDTGKIKDVLNIIPLEKAQIIDLFREPYFWLLFNAHKENRFSDLWSLFDKYNVLYAEYGKSKWHSEILKLAERFMKENESWRFLAFFKQWNPDNFMDSDWKEELGKDGEKYKPLAIKTIKKVFDVIQNQQNNNEADFLWLITAYDKAVKLFPTDEWIFREKALLHIKNQDLDSAIKIYRELVLDLGDKHYIWHEFSTCLSDKNLKIGMLSKALEMQKQEDFLGDIHLDLARLLIEENIFENAFFELQAYKNHRESKSWKLSALYEELKSKINISNSNIKTNRDLYKKYIPLAESFAYQDIDWTEVVLVDRWKNEDKKEKLAFTDGKSIDFSVGINRFTRLEHPEQGQIYKFKLHKQEIKKEIESKDIWKRKTIVTEYKYIPLIVEKSDKKDWSILPTQYGYIEYINIEKKMLHIITNESNPAFYQYNKESFTQGDFVVFNQYEKRIKDEKRICVTNIKKCDSPTAIQNFKNRIVVVDDVNESKRLYHYVLGKKLLTGIAFFDRTNIHPAVGDFLKVYYCVKKDKENKKKLETLCVEKTEEQNDELRKTISGRLELKYKSDSWQGKADFAFINDYYVSKSILQKFNIIEDCNVRAQAVYTGDGDKWKVFDIEML
;
A
#
# COMPACT_ATOMS: atom_id res chain seq x y z
N MET A 1 -21.68 -50.29 -12.09
CA MET A 1 -21.66 -51.66 -12.64
C MET A 1 -21.62 -51.58 -14.15
N CYS A 2 -21.13 -52.65 -14.78
CA CYS A 2 -20.66 -52.76 -16.17
C CYS A 2 -21.57 -52.12 -17.24
N TRP A 3 -20.92 -51.44 -18.19
CA TRP A 3 -21.45 -51.23 -19.53
C TRP A 3 -21.40 -52.57 -20.28
N ASP A 4 -22.46 -53.38 -20.18
CA ASP A 4 -22.62 -54.51 -21.10
C ASP A 4 -23.00 -53.99 -22.49
N ARG A 5 -21.96 -53.73 -23.29
CA ARG A 5 -22.04 -53.48 -24.74
C ARG A 5 -22.06 -54.78 -25.56
N ASP A 6 -22.24 -55.95 -24.94
CA ASP A 6 -22.16 -57.25 -25.63
C ASP A 6 -23.40 -58.16 -25.46
N ILE A 7 -24.60 -57.58 -25.30
CA ILE A 7 -25.86 -58.33 -25.50
C ILE A 7 -26.58 -57.72 -26.70
N ASN A 8 -26.76 -58.52 -27.75
CA ASN A 8 -27.53 -58.16 -28.94
C ASN A 8 -28.94 -57.71 -28.48
N ARG A 9 -29.45 -56.58 -28.96
CA ARG A 9 -30.79 -56.07 -28.52
C ARG A 9 -31.92 -57.09 -28.75
N GLU A 10 -31.69 -58.07 -29.62
CA GLU A 10 -32.61 -59.16 -29.94
C GLU A 10 -32.58 -60.31 -28.92
N ASP A 11 -31.54 -60.44 -28.09
CA ASP A 11 -31.39 -61.49 -27.08
C ASP A 11 -31.95 -61.10 -25.69
N ARG A 12 -32.44 -59.86 -25.54
CA ARG A 12 -33.02 -59.39 -24.29
C ARG A 12 -34.44 -59.95 -24.11
N PRO A 13 -34.86 -60.34 -22.89
CA PRO A 13 -36.24 -60.76 -22.62
C PRO A 13 -37.30 -59.73 -23.06
N THR A 14 -36.94 -58.44 -23.04
CA THR A 14 -37.78 -57.30 -23.44
C THR A 14 -37.91 -57.13 -24.96
N ALA A 15 -37.06 -57.77 -25.78
CA ALA A 15 -37.09 -57.66 -27.24
C ALA A 15 -38.43 -58.10 -27.84
N VAL A 16 -39.00 -59.18 -27.29
CA VAL A 16 -40.32 -59.70 -27.68
C VAL A 16 -41.43 -58.68 -27.41
N VAL A 17 -41.37 -57.97 -26.27
CA VAL A 17 -42.33 -56.90 -25.93
C VAL A 17 -42.30 -55.79 -26.99
N TYR A 18 -41.10 -55.32 -27.37
CA TYR A 18 -40.97 -54.27 -28.39
C TYR A 18 -41.39 -54.75 -29.79
N SER A 19 -41.19 -56.02 -30.16
CA SER A 19 -41.69 -56.59 -31.42
C SER A 19 -43.23 -56.59 -31.47
N LEU A 20 -43.87 -57.12 -30.42
CA LEU A 20 -45.33 -57.17 -30.32
C LEU A 20 -45.97 -55.77 -30.36
N ARG A 21 -45.34 -54.77 -29.73
CA ARG A 21 -45.77 -53.37 -29.83
C ARG A 21 -45.71 -52.83 -31.26
N LYS A 22 -44.61 -53.11 -32.00
CA LYS A 22 -44.46 -52.69 -33.41
C LYS A 22 -45.49 -53.35 -34.33
N GLU A 23 -45.90 -54.58 -34.02
CA GLU A 23 -46.95 -55.33 -34.73
C GLU A 23 -48.38 -54.86 -34.37
N GLY A 24 -48.54 -53.94 -33.41
CA GLY A 24 -49.85 -53.44 -32.97
C GLY A 24 -50.60 -54.38 -32.01
N ARG A 25 -49.96 -55.46 -31.54
CA ARG A 25 -50.52 -56.43 -30.57
C ARG A 25 -50.30 -55.97 -29.13
N ILE A 26 -50.93 -54.85 -28.77
CA ILE A 26 -50.63 -54.11 -27.53
C ILE A 26 -50.98 -54.91 -26.27
N GLU A 27 -52.09 -55.66 -26.26
CA GLU A 27 -52.50 -56.50 -25.13
C GLU A 27 -51.52 -57.66 -24.89
N ASP A 28 -51.06 -58.30 -25.96
CA ASP A 28 -50.08 -59.39 -25.87
C ASP A 28 -48.74 -58.85 -25.38
N ALA A 29 -48.32 -57.67 -25.87
CA ALA A 29 -47.13 -56.99 -25.40
C ALA A 29 -47.23 -56.63 -23.91
N TYR A 30 -48.38 -56.12 -23.45
CA TYR A 30 -48.62 -55.78 -22.05
C TYR A 30 -48.56 -57.02 -21.15
N ASN A 31 -49.23 -58.12 -21.52
CA ASN A 31 -49.21 -59.36 -20.74
C ASN A 31 -47.79 -59.92 -20.62
N GLN A 32 -47.01 -59.87 -21.72
CA GLN A 32 -45.61 -60.29 -21.70
C GLN A 32 -44.75 -59.36 -20.83
N ALA A 33 -44.92 -58.04 -20.96
CA ALA A 33 -44.19 -57.07 -20.16
C ALA A 33 -44.52 -57.15 -18.66
N LEU A 34 -45.79 -57.37 -18.31
CA LEU A 34 -46.26 -57.57 -16.94
C LEU A 34 -45.69 -58.85 -16.34
N ASN A 35 -45.62 -59.94 -17.11
CA ASN A 35 -44.99 -61.19 -16.65
C ASN A 35 -43.50 -60.98 -16.36
N LEU A 36 -42.78 -60.31 -17.26
CA LEU A 36 -41.37 -59.96 -17.04
C LEU A 36 -41.21 -59.06 -15.80
N TYR A 37 -42.06 -58.05 -15.64
CA TYR A 37 -42.03 -57.14 -14.50
C TYR A 37 -42.34 -57.85 -13.17
N ASN A 38 -43.23 -58.83 -13.16
CA ASN A 38 -43.51 -59.64 -11.97
C ASN A 38 -42.37 -60.61 -11.62
N GLN A 39 -41.54 -60.99 -12.59
CA GLN A 39 -40.37 -61.85 -12.37
C GLN A 39 -39.17 -61.06 -11.87
N ASP A 40 -38.96 -59.86 -12.42
CA ASP A 40 -37.92 -58.93 -12.00
C ASP A 40 -38.40 -57.48 -12.14
N SER A 41 -38.92 -56.94 -11.04
CA SER A 41 -39.41 -55.56 -10.97
C SER A 41 -38.29 -54.54 -10.75
N THR A 42 -37.04 -54.98 -10.61
CA THR A 42 -35.88 -54.11 -10.33
C THR A 42 -35.15 -53.71 -11.61
N ASP A 43 -35.21 -54.54 -12.66
CA ASP A 43 -34.60 -54.26 -13.96
C ASP A 43 -35.24 -53.06 -14.68
N ASP A 44 -34.44 -52.02 -14.95
CA ASP A 44 -34.88 -50.78 -15.61
C ASP A 44 -35.27 -50.97 -17.09
N ASP A 45 -34.69 -51.93 -17.82
CA ASP A 45 -35.08 -52.24 -19.21
C ASP A 45 -36.47 -52.90 -19.25
N ILE A 46 -36.76 -53.77 -18.28
CA ILE A 46 -38.10 -54.36 -18.07
C ILE A 46 -39.12 -53.29 -17.70
N LYS A 47 -38.81 -52.42 -16.73
CA LYS A 47 -39.67 -51.27 -16.36
C LYS A 47 -39.96 -50.36 -17.55
N LYS A 48 -38.94 -50.07 -18.36
CA LYS A 48 -39.05 -49.27 -19.59
C LYS A 48 -39.97 -49.93 -20.62
N ALA A 49 -39.80 -51.23 -20.86
CA ALA A 49 -40.66 -51.99 -21.77
C ALA A 49 -42.12 -51.99 -21.27
N PHE A 50 -42.32 -52.23 -19.97
CA PHE A 50 -43.63 -52.21 -19.33
C PHE A 50 -44.30 -50.82 -19.39
N ALA A 51 -43.59 -49.75 -19.04
CA ALA A 51 -44.07 -48.37 -19.12
C ALA A 51 -44.59 -48.02 -20.51
N TRP A 52 -43.91 -48.47 -21.56
CA TRP A 52 -44.36 -48.21 -22.92
C TRP A 52 -45.63 -48.97 -23.30
N THR A 53 -45.80 -50.22 -22.87
CA THR A 53 -47.08 -50.94 -23.08
C THR A 53 -48.23 -50.24 -22.37
N LEU A 54 -47.98 -49.71 -21.16
CA LEU A 54 -48.95 -48.91 -20.42
C LEU A 54 -49.28 -47.59 -21.12
N ILE A 55 -48.30 -46.89 -21.70
CA ILE A 55 -48.51 -45.68 -22.52
C ILE A 55 -49.41 -45.99 -23.72
N ASP A 56 -49.16 -47.09 -24.42
CA ASP A 56 -49.92 -47.47 -25.62
C ASP A 56 -51.37 -47.86 -25.26
N LEU A 57 -51.57 -48.62 -24.17
CA LEU A 57 -52.90 -48.92 -23.64
C LEU A 57 -53.64 -47.68 -23.17
N CYS A 58 -52.97 -46.75 -22.47
CA CYS A 58 -53.56 -45.47 -22.10
C CYS A 58 -54.05 -44.71 -23.33
N LYS A 59 -53.23 -44.59 -24.38
CA LYS A 59 -53.61 -43.92 -25.64
C LYS A 59 -54.79 -44.60 -26.33
N LYS A 60 -54.79 -45.94 -26.38
CA LYS A 60 -55.89 -46.73 -26.95
C LYS A 60 -57.20 -46.45 -26.22
N TYR A 61 -57.25 -46.63 -24.91
CA TYR A 61 -58.49 -46.45 -24.14
C TYR A 61 -58.97 -44.99 -24.09
N ILE A 62 -58.06 -44.01 -24.15
CA ILE A 62 -58.44 -42.60 -24.34
C ILE A 62 -59.13 -42.40 -25.69
N SER A 63 -58.62 -43.01 -26.77
CA SER A 63 -59.23 -42.90 -28.11
C SER A 63 -60.59 -43.61 -28.22
N GLU A 64 -60.80 -44.66 -27.44
CA GLU A 64 -62.07 -45.41 -27.33
C GLU A 64 -63.06 -44.77 -26.33
N ASN A 65 -62.70 -43.64 -25.72
CA ASN A 65 -63.48 -42.95 -24.67
C ASN A 65 -63.75 -43.83 -23.42
N ASN A 66 -62.93 -44.86 -23.19
CA ASN A 66 -63.00 -45.73 -22.01
C ASN A 66 -62.03 -45.24 -20.93
N LEU A 67 -62.38 -44.10 -20.33
CA LEU A 67 -61.48 -43.36 -19.45
C LEU A 67 -61.24 -44.07 -18.10
N ASN A 68 -62.17 -44.89 -17.64
CA ASN A 68 -61.97 -45.72 -16.44
C ASN A 68 -60.80 -46.70 -16.62
N GLN A 69 -60.71 -47.37 -17.77
CA GLN A 69 -59.59 -48.26 -18.08
C GLN A 69 -58.29 -47.48 -18.29
N ALA A 70 -58.36 -46.33 -18.99
CA ALA A 70 -57.20 -45.47 -19.15
C ALA A 70 -56.61 -45.00 -17.79
N GLN A 71 -57.46 -44.69 -16.81
CA GLN A 71 -57.03 -44.32 -15.46
C GLN A 71 -56.32 -45.46 -14.72
N ILE A 72 -56.78 -46.70 -14.87
CA ILE A 72 -56.14 -47.88 -14.26
C ILE A 72 -54.72 -48.06 -14.79
N PHE A 73 -54.54 -48.05 -16.11
CA PHE A 73 -53.21 -48.19 -16.72
C PHE A 73 -52.32 -46.97 -16.46
N PHE A 74 -52.89 -45.76 -16.42
CA PHE A 74 -52.14 -44.56 -16.09
C PHE A 74 -51.64 -44.57 -14.64
N LYS A 75 -52.43 -45.12 -13.70
CA LYS A 75 -52.00 -45.31 -12.32
C LYS A 75 -50.81 -46.27 -12.25
N GLN A 76 -50.90 -47.42 -12.91
CA GLN A 76 -49.77 -48.36 -13.01
C GLN A 76 -48.52 -47.69 -13.61
N LEU A 77 -48.70 -46.84 -14.64
CA LEU A 77 -47.60 -46.11 -15.28
C LEU A 77 -46.98 -45.06 -14.34
N SER A 78 -47.80 -44.39 -13.54
CA SER A 78 -47.36 -43.34 -12.62
C SER A 78 -46.67 -43.88 -11.38
N ASP A 79 -46.98 -45.13 -11.00
CA ASP A 79 -46.39 -45.84 -9.86
C ASP A 79 -45.01 -46.45 -10.19
N LEU A 80 -44.55 -46.39 -11.44
CA LEU A 80 -43.23 -46.87 -11.84
C LEU A 80 -42.13 -45.89 -11.43
N ASP A 81 -41.12 -46.41 -10.72
CA ASP A 81 -39.90 -45.68 -10.36
C ASP A 81 -38.67 -46.24 -11.08
N PHE A 82 -37.83 -45.34 -11.60
CA PHE A 82 -36.66 -45.67 -12.42
C PHE A 82 -35.40 -45.31 -11.65
N GLU A 83 -34.45 -46.23 -11.52
CA GLU A 83 -33.21 -45.98 -10.77
C GLU A 83 -32.25 -45.04 -11.53
N TYR A 84 -32.29 -45.10 -12.87
CA TYR A 84 -31.43 -44.29 -13.73
C TYR A 84 -32.23 -43.39 -14.69
N GLU A 85 -31.95 -42.08 -14.66
CA GLU A 85 -32.49 -41.13 -15.63
C GLU A 85 -31.67 -41.12 -16.92
N ASP A 86 -32.28 -41.55 -18.03
CA ASP A 86 -31.75 -41.44 -19.39
C ASP A 86 -32.78 -40.81 -20.34
N ASP A 87 -32.39 -40.57 -21.60
CA ASP A 87 -33.26 -39.98 -22.64
C ASP A 87 -34.60 -40.71 -22.82
N PHE A 88 -34.63 -42.01 -22.50
CA PHE A 88 -35.80 -42.86 -22.63
C PHE A 88 -36.77 -42.66 -21.47
N VAL A 89 -36.26 -42.61 -20.24
CA VAL A 89 -37.04 -42.22 -19.05
C VAL A 89 -37.58 -40.80 -19.19
N ASP A 90 -36.79 -39.86 -19.72
CA ASP A 90 -37.25 -38.50 -20.02
C ASP A 90 -38.40 -38.48 -21.03
N THR A 91 -38.35 -39.35 -22.04
CA THR A 91 -39.43 -39.49 -23.00
C THR A 91 -40.69 -40.08 -22.36
N ILE A 92 -40.56 -41.07 -21.47
CA ILE A 92 -41.66 -41.63 -20.69
C ILE A 92 -42.30 -40.57 -19.80
N LYS A 93 -41.50 -39.79 -19.06
CA LYS A 93 -41.99 -38.66 -18.23
C LYS A 93 -42.75 -37.63 -19.06
N LYS A 94 -42.29 -37.30 -20.27
CA LYS A 94 -43.03 -36.44 -21.22
C LYS A 94 -44.38 -37.05 -21.64
N GLN A 95 -44.43 -38.37 -21.87
CA GLN A 95 -45.68 -39.07 -22.18
C GLN A 95 -46.64 -39.09 -20.98
N ILE A 96 -46.15 -39.33 -19.77
CA ILE A 96 -46.94 -39.25 -18.53
C ILE A 96 -47.58 -37.86 -18.42
N LYS A 97 -46.80 -36.78 -18.60
CA LYS A 97 -47.31 -35.41 -18.58
C LYS A 97 -48.36 -35.13 -19.65
N PHE A 98 -48.18 -35.70 -20.85
CA PHE A 98 -49.13 -35.58 -21.96
C PHE A 98 -50.45 -36.33 -21.72
N LEU A 99 -50.39 -37.52 -21.11
CA LEU A 99 -51.55 -38.39 -20.87
C LEU A 99 -52.34 -37.98 -19.63
N LYS A 100 -51.66 -37.49 -18.59
CA LYS A 100 -52.24 -37.11 -17.30
C LYS A 100 -53.54 -36.27 -17.38
N PRO A 101 -53.64 -35.20 -18.19
CA PRO A 101 -54.89 -34.45 -18.28
C PRO A 101 -55.97 -35.17 -19.09
N LYS A 102 -55.60 -36.06 -20.02
CA LYS A 102 -56.49 -36.70 -20.99
C LYS A 102 -57.29 -37.87 -20.44
N ILE A 103 -56.89 -38.41 -19.30
CA ILE A 103 -57.60 -39.48 -18.58
C ILE A 103 -58.79 -38.95 -17.75
N ASP A 104 -59.00 -37.63 -17.73
CA ASP A 104 -60.13 -36.99 -17.06
C ASP A 104 -61.43 -37.22 -17.85
N ILE A 105 -62.48 -37.69 -17.18
CA ILE A 105 -63.80 -37.94 -17.78
C ILE A 105 -64.44 -36.68 -18.37
N TYR A 106 -64.05 -35.50 -17.91
CA TYR A 106 -64.52 -34.21 -18.42
C TYR A 106 -63.52 -33.53 -19.37
N TYR A 107 -62.44 -34.21 -19.78
CA TYR A 107 -61.35 -33.64 -20.58
C TYR A 107 -61.82 -32.86 -21.82
N ALA A 108 -62.80 -33.37 -22.56
CA ALA A 108 -63.33 -32.69 -23.75
C ALA A 108 -63.96 -31.32 -23.42
N GLN A 109 -64.69 -31.21 -22.31
CA GLN A 109 -65.28 -29.93 -21.87
C GLN A 109 -64.22 -28.94 -21.40
N ILE A 110 -63.18 -29.45 -20.71
CA ILE A 110 -62.02 -28.68 -20.25
C ILE A 110 -61.23 -28.13 -21.44
N GLN A 111 -60.99 -28.97 -22.45
CA GLN A 111 -60.32 -28.55 -23.67
C GLN A 111 -61.11 -27.45 -24.39
N ARG A 112 -62.43 -27.59 -24.48
CA ARG A 112 -63.31 -26.55 -25.02
C ARG A 112 -63.18 -25.23 -24.25
N ALA A 113 -63.17 -25.25 -22.92
CA ALA A 113 -62.92 -24.05 -22.11
C ALA A 113 -61.54 -23.43 -22.41
N GLY A 114 -60.51 -24.26 -22.53
CA GLY A 114 -59.16 -23.83 -22.90
C GLY A 114 -59.08 -23.20 -24.29
N GLU A 115 -59.79 -23.74 -25.28
CA GLU A 115 -59.87 -23.22 -26.65
C GLU A 115 -60.63 -21.89 -26.71
N LEU A 116 -61.78 -21.79 -26.01
CA LEU A 116 -62.51 -20.53 -25.86
C LEU A 116 -61.63 -19.45 -25.26
N SER A 117 -60.88 -19.77 -24.21
CA SER A 117 -59.94 -18.82 -23.59
C SER A 117 -58.80 -18.43 -24.54
N LYS A 118 -58.21 -19.37 -25.30
CA LYS A 118 -57.14 -19.07 -26.26
C LYS A 118 -57.62 -18.22 -27.45
N SER A 119 -58.87 -18.38 -27.87
CA SER A 119 -59.51 -17.62 -28.95
C SER A 119 -60.05 -16.26 -28.51
N GLY A 120 -59.84 -15.85 -27.26
CA GLY A 120 -60.26 -14.54 -26.73
C GLY A 120 -61.70 -14.49 -26.20
N GLN A 121 -62.45 -15.59 -26.28
CA GLN A 121 -63.80 -15.71 -25.71
C GLN A 121 -63.74 -16.00 -24.20
N ASN A 122 -63.02 -15.16 -23.46
CA ASN A 122 -62.63 -15.42 -22.07
C ASN A 122 -63.81 -15.53 -21.11
N LYS A 123 -64.86 -14.71 -21.30
CA LYS A 123 -66.06 -14.75 -20.44
C LYS A 123 -66.79 -16.09 -20.53
N GLN A 124 -67.02 -16.58 -21.75
CA GLN A 124 -67.66 -17.89 -21.98
C GLN A 124 -66.79 -19.03 -21.43
N ALA A 125 -65.46 -18.93 -21.58
CA ALA A 125 -64.54 -19.91 -21.00
C ALA A 125 -64.63 -19.96 -19.47
N LEU A 126 -64.71 -18.79 -18.81
CA LEU A 126 -64.84 -18.70 -17.36
C LEU A 126 -66.20 -19.20 -16.86
N GLU A 127 -67.29 -18.83 -17.53
CA GLU A 127 -68.64 -19.32 -17.21
C GLU A 127 -68.73 -20.86 -17.32
N LEU A 128 -68.10 -21.44 -18.34
CA LEU A 128 -68.00 -22.89 -18.50
C LEU A 128 -67.25 -23.53 -17.32
N ILE A 129 -66.11 -22.96 -16.92
CA ILE A 129 -65.36 -23.45 -15.75
C ILE A 129 -66.17 -23.31 -14.46
N HIS A 130 -66.82 -22.18 -14.20
CA HIS A 130 -67.64 -21.98 -13.01
C HIS A 130 -68.80 -22.97 -12.94
N SER A 131 -69.44 -23.28 -14.07
CA SER A 131 -70.45 -24.33 -14.17
C SER A 131 -69.87 -25.71 -13.81
N MET A 132 -68.66 -26.03 -14.29
CA MET A 132 -67.99 -27.28 -13.93
C MET A 132 -67.62 -27.35 -12.44
N ILE A 133 -67.18 -26.24 -11.83
CA ILE A 133 -66.92 -26.15 -10.39
C ILE A 133 -68.19 -26.41 -9.59
N ALA A 134 -69.30 -25.75 -9.95
CA ALA A 134 -70.58 -25.90 -9.25
C ALA A 134 -71.12 -27.35 -9.26
N ASN A 135 -70.77 -28.12 -10.30
CA ASN A 135 -71.16 -29.51 -10.45
C ASN A 135 -70.13 -30.53 -9.90
N ASN A 136 -69.07 -30.08 -9.23
CA ASN A 136 -67.95 -30.92 -8.77
C ASN A 136 -67.26 -31.72 -9.91
N GLN A 137 -67.23 -31.16 -11.13
CA GLN A 137 -66.68 -31.79 -12.33
C GLN A 137 -65.22 -31.38 -12.61
N LEU A 138 -64.60 -30.70 -11.64
CA LEU A 138 -63.30 -30.07 -11.79
C LEU A 138 -62.21 -30.94 -11.15
N SER A 139 -61.50 -31.73 -11.95
CA SER A 139 -60.37 -32.54 -11.46
C SER A 139 -59.09 -31.72 -11.30
N GLU A 140 -58.27 -32.10 -10.33
CA GLU A 140 -56.94 -31.53 -10.10
C GLU A 140 -56.01 -31.71 -11.31
N LEU A 141 -56.25 -32.76 -12.12
CA LEU A 141 -55.49 -33.08 -13.33
C LEU A 141 -55.43 -31.93 -14.35
N ASN A 142 -56.42 -31.04 -14.33
CA ASN A 142 -56.61 -29.98 -15.30
C ASN A 142 -56.58 -28.56 -14.70
N HIS A 143 -56.16 -28.43 -13.44
CA HIS A 143 -56.02 -27.15 -12.74
C HIS A 143 -55.18 -26.13 -13.50
N GLU A 144 -54.15 -26.55 -14.25
CA GLU A 144 -53.34 -25.66 -15.08
C GLU A 144 -54.18 -24.96 -16.16
N THR A 145 -55.06 -25.69 -16.85
CA THR A 145 -55.94 -25.13 -17.89
C THR A 145 -56.87 -24.07 -17.28
N TYR A 146 -57.44 -24.34 -16.11
CA TYR A 146 -58.33 -23.39 -15.45
C TYR A 146 -57.61 -22.13 -15.02
N GLY A 147 -56.40 -22.27 -14.48
CA GLY A 147 -55.60 -21.11 -14.13
C GLY A 147 -55.27 -20.24 -15.34
N TRP A 148 -55.01 -20.84 -16.51
CA TRP A 148 -54.85 -20.08 -17.76
C TRP A 148 -56.13 -19.35 -18.18
N VAL A 149 -57.30 -19.96 -18.00
CA VAL A 149 -58.57 -19.29 -18.30
C VAL A 149 -58.79 -18.10 -17.35
N ILE A 150 -58.58 -18.29 -16.05
CA ILE A 150 -58.63 -17.20 -15.06
C ILE A 150 -57.68 -16.07 -15.46
N TYR A 151 -56.40 -16.38 -15.70
CA TYR A 151 -55.39 -15.39 -16.07
C TYR A 151 -55.76 -14.60 -17.33
N ARG A 152 -56.21 -15.26 -18.40
CA ARG A 152 -56.57 -14.58 -19.66
C ARG A 152 -57.82 -13.71 -19.48
N TYR A 153 -58.78 -14.16 -18.67
CA TYR A 153 -59.97 -13.38 -18.35
C TYR A 153 -59.64 -12.12 -17.55
N ILE A 154 -58.95 -12.24 -16.41
CA ILE A 154 -58.61 -11.07 -15.56
C ILE A 154 -57.73 -10.06 -16.32
N LYS A 155 -56.88 -10.54 -17.23
CA LYS A 155 -56.05 -9.68 -18.07
C LYS A 155 -56.86 -8.93 -19.15
N ALA A 156 -57.86 -9.57 -19.73
CA ALA A 156 -58.68 -8.95 -20.77
C ALA A 156 -59.70 -7.95 -20.17
N GLU A 157 -60.22 -8.26 -19.00
CA GLU A 157 -61.32 -7.51 -18.37
C GLU A 157 -60.88 -6.63 -17.20
N GLU A 158 -59.56 -6.43 -16.97
CA GLU A 158 -59.01 -5.73 -15.80
C GLU A 158 -59.71 -4.40 -15.47
N ASN A 159 -60.09 -3.63 -16.50
CA ASN A 159 -60.76 -2.33 -16.37
C ASN A 159 -62.30 -2.40 -16.37
N ASN A 160 -62.88 -3.57 -16.65
CA ASN A 160 -64.32 -3.76 -16.87
C ASN A 160 -65.01 -4.49 -15.71
N ILE A 161 -64.26 -5.17 -14.85
CA ILE A 161 -64.78 -5.89 -13.68
C ILE A 161 -64.36 -5.24 -12.37
N SER A 162 -65.09 -5.53 -11.29
CA SER A 162 -64.82 -4.93 -9.98
C SER A 162 -63.55 -5.50 -9.34
N SER A 163 -62.91 -4.72 -8.45
CA SER A 163 -61.78 -5.22 -7.64
C SER A 163 -62.15 -6.44 -6.79
N ILE A 164 -63.39 -6.51 -6.30
CA ILE A 164 -63.88 -7.69 -5.55
C ILE A 164 -63.83 -8.93 -6.45
N GLU A 165 -64.26 -8.81 -7.70
CA GLU A 165 -64.26 -9.91 -8.67
C GLU A 165 -62.84 -10.35 -9.03
N ILE A 166 -61.92 -9.40 -9.29
CA ILE A 166 -60.50 -9.72 -9.55
C ILE A 166 -59.88 -10.44 -8.35
N ARG A 167 -60.10 -9.94 -7.12
CA ARG A 167 -59.58 -10.58 -5.91
C ARG A 167 -60.18 -11.97 -5.68
N THR A 168 -61.45 -12.16 -6.02
CA THR A 168 -62.13 -13.46 -5.99
C THR A 168 -61.46 -14.43 -6.94
N LEU A 169 -61.23 -14.03 -8.19
CA LEU A 169 -60.58 -14.86 -9.21
C LEU A 169 -59.13 -15.19 -8.88
N LEU A 170 -58.38 -14.23 -8.31
CA LEU A 170 -57.02 -14.47 -7.84
C LEU A 170 -56.99 -15.46 -6.67
N ARG A 171 -57.93 -15.36 -5.72
CA ARG A 171 -58.08 -16.35 -4.63
C ARG A 171 -58.44 -17.72 -5.19
N ASP A 172 -59.37 -17.78 -6.14
CA ASP A 172 -59.79 -19.03 -6.76
C ASP A 172 -58.63 -19.70 -7.50
N TYR A 173 -57.79 -18.92 -8.19
CA TYR A 173 -56.52 -19.41 -8.74
C TYR A 173 -55.59 -19.97 -7.66
N MET A 174 -55.44 -19.27 -6.52
CA MET A 174 -54.57 -19.73 -5.43
C MET A 174 -54.98 -21.09 -4.85
N ASN A 175 -56.29 -21.39 -4.86
CA ASN A 175 -56.84 -22.68 -4.44
C ASN A 175 -56.63 -23.81 -5.46
N LEU A 176 -56.21 -23.50 -6.69
CA LEU A 176 -55.85 -24.52 -7.68
C LEU A 176 -54.54 -25.20 -7.30
N LYS A 177 -54.48 -26.52 -7.49
CA LYS A 177 -53.31 -27.38 -7.29
C LYS A 177 -52.54 -27.63 -8.60
N ASN A 178 -52.37 -26.60 -9.42
CA ASN A 178 -51.57 -26.69 -10.64
C ASN A 178 -50.06 -26.79 -10.29
N GLU A 179 -49.24 -27.29 -11.22
CA GLU A 179 -47.79 -27.41 -11.01
C GLU A 179 -47.16 -26.04 -10.72
N ARG A 180 -46.32 -25.98 -9.68
CA ARG A 180 -45.58 -24.78 -9.26
C ARG A 180 -44.15 -25.19 -8.87
N PRO A 181 -43.12 -24.38 -9.19
CA PRO A 181 -43.19 -23.10 -9.91
C PRO A 181 -43.54 -23.29 -11.41
N SER A 182 -44.24 -22.32 -12.01
CA SER A 182 -44.66 -22.39 -13.43
C SER A 182 -44.80 -21.01 -14.07
N LEU A 183 -44.78 -20.95 -15.41
CA LEU A 183 -44.95 -19.70 -16.16
C LEU A 183 -46.26 -19.00 -15.81
N LEU A 184 -47.36 -19.75 -15.74
CA LEU A 184 -48.66 -19.21 -15.35
C LEU A 184 -48.60 -18.57 -13.96
N HIS A 185 -47.94 -19.21 -13.00
CA HIS A 185 -47.81 -18.70 -11.65
C HIS A 185 -47.03 -17.38 -11.60
N SER A 186 -45.92 -17.26 -12.35
CA SER A 186 -45.22 -15.97 -12.52
C SER A 186 -46.07 -14.91 -13.20
N MET A 187 -46.88 -15.29 -14.20
CA MET A 187 -47.75 -14.36 -14.92
C MET A 187 -48.88 -13.82 -14.03
N ILE A 188 -49.41 -14.64 -13.13
CA ILE A 188 -50.37 -14.22 -12.10
C ILE A 188 -49.72 -13.22 -11.14
N LEU A 189 -48.50 -13.48 -10.67
CA LEU A 189 -47.79 -12.55 -9.79
C LEU A 189 -47.48 -11.22 -10.49
N ASN A 190 -47.04 -11.26 -11.75
CA ASN A 190 -46.79 -10.06 -12.54
C ASN A 190 -48.09 -9.28 -12.83
N PHE A 191 -49.23 -9.96 -13.01
CA PHE A 191 -50.54 -9.29 -13.09
C PHE A 191 -50.87 -8.60 -11.76
N ALA A 192 -50.81 -9.32 -10.64
CA ALA A 192 -51.07 -8.78 -9.30
C ALA A 192 -50.20 -7.56 -8.98
N LEU A 193 -48.91 -7.59 -9.33
CA LEU A 193 -48.00 -6.45 -9.21
C LEU A 193 -48.53 -5.23 -9.97
N ASN A 194 -48.86 -5.37 -11.25
CA ASN A 194 -49.30 -4.25 -12.07
C ASN A 194 -50.66 -3.72 -11.63
N TYR A 195 -51.59 -4.63 -11.31
CA TYR A 195 -52.90 -4.30 -10.76
C TYR A 195 -52.76 -3.45 -9.49
N SER A 196 -51.88 -3.85 -8.58
CA SER A 196 -51.69 -3.15 -7.30
C SER A 196 -51.30 -1.67 -7.43
N LYS A 197 -50.66 -1.27 -8.55
CA LYS A 197 -50.18 0.12 -8.73
C LYS A 197 -51.33 1.11 -8.86
N ASN A 198 -52.46 0.68 -9.41
CA ASN A 198 -53.62 1.52 -9.66
C ASN A 198 -54.80 1.21 -8.72
N HIS A 199 -54.68 0.14 -7.91
CA HIS A 199 -55.74 -0.34 -7.01
C HIS A 199 -55.24 -0.39 -5.56
N PRO A 200 -55.38 0.70 -4.77
CA PRO A 200 -54.90 0.78 -3.39
C PRO A 200 -55.55 -0.23 -2.43
N ASP A 201 -56.76 -0.69 -2.75
CA ASP A 201 -57.50 -1.69 -1.99
C ASP A 201 -56.96 -3.13 -2.18
N PHE A 202 -56.06 -3.34 -3.14
CA PHE A 202 -55.34 -4.59 -3.34
C PHE A 202 -54.01 -4.60 -2.58
N ASN A 203 -53.93 -5.42 -1.54
CA ASN A 203 -52.71 -5.59 -0.75
C ASN A 203 -51.76 -6.60 -1.43
N LEU A 204 -50.82 -6.07 -2.23
CA LEU A 204 -49.81 -6.88 -2.93
C LEU A 204 -48.94 -7.70 -1.98
N TYR A 205 -48.58 -7.16 -0.81
CA TYR A 205 -47.71 -7.88 0.14
C TYR A 205 -48.39 -9.15 0.65
N ASN A 206 -49.63 -9.04 1.14
CA ASN A 206 -50.39 -10.20 1.61
C ASN A 206 -50.60 -11.21 0.47
N PHE A 207 -50.89 -10.72 -0.74
CA PHE A 207 -50.99 -11.60 -1.91
C PHE A 207 -49.68 -12.32 -2.21
N PHE A 208 -48.53 -11.63 -2.17
CA PHE A 208 -47.22 -12.21 -2.43
C PHE A 208 -46.83 -13.28 -1.40
N VAL A 209 -47.15 -13.06 -0.12
CA VAL A 209 -46.96 -14.06 0.94
C VAL A 209 -47.84 -15.29 0.68
N LEU A 210 -49.13 -15.10 0.37
CA LEU A 210 -50.05 -16.19 0.02
C LEU A 210 -49.64 -16.93 -1.26
N TRP A 211 -49.11 -16.20 -2.24
CA TRP A 211 -48.56 -16.74 -3.48
C TRP A 211 -47.36 -17.67 -3.24
N ASN A 212 -46.71 -17.53 -2.08
CA ASN A 212 -45.53 -18.27 -1.63
C ASN A 212 -44.30 -17.99 -2.52
N PRO A 213 -43.40 -17.08 -2.11
CA PRO A 213 -42.23 -16.68 -2.90
C PRO A 213 -41.22 -17.80 -3.18
N GLN A 214 -41.32 -18.96 -2.52
CA GLN A 214 -40.56 -20.16 -2.89
C GLN A 214 -40.88 -20.66 -4.30
N ASN A 215 -42.02 -20.23 -4.88
CA ASN A 215 -42.40 -20.55 -6.25
C ASN A 215 -41.83 -19.57 -7.31
N LEU A 216 -40.92 -18.64 -6.93
CA LEU A 216 -40.24 -17.78 -7.90
C LEU A 216 -39.37 -18.62 -8.83
N ARG A 217 -39.55 -18.43 -10.15
CA ARG A 217 -38.68 -19.07 -11.14
C ARG A 217 -37.35 -18.33 -11.27
N TYR A 218 -36.37 -18.99 -11.88
CA TYR A 218 -35.08 -18.38 -12.19
C TYR A 218 -35.25 -17.04 -12.93
N GLU A 219 -36.15 -16.97 -13.91
CA GLU A 219 -36.43 -15.75 -14.68
C GLU A 219 -37.14 -14.65 -13.88
N ASP A 220 -37.81 -15.00 -12.78
CA ASP A 220 -38.45 -14.01 -11.89
C ASP A 220 -37.43 -13.34 -10.97
N LEU A 221 -36.32 -14.04 -10.68
CA LEU A 221 -35.24 -13.62 -9.80
C LEU A 221 -34.18 -12.78 -10.53
N HIS A 222 -33.94 -13.06 -11.81
CA HIS A 222 -32.81 -12.50 -12.56
C HIS A 222 -33.23 -11.50 -13.65
N GLU A 223 -32.34 -10.55 -13.96
CA GLU A 223 -32.54 -9.62 -15.07
C GLU A 223 -32.61 -10.37 -16.40
N SER A 224 -33.41 -9.85 -17.33
CA SER A 224 -33.45 -10.33 -18.71
C SER A 224 -33.10 -9.20 -19.67
N GLN A 225 -32.74 -9.54 -20.90
CA GLN A 225 -32.48 -8.57 -21.97
C GLN A 225 -33.51 -8.73 -23.08
N LYS A 226 -34.07 -7.62 -23.53
CA LYS A 226 -34.92 -7.57 -24.73
C LYS A 226 -34.51 -6.37 -25.57
N GLU A 227 -34.18 -6.62 -26.84
CA GLU A 227 -33.80 -5.56 -27.81
C GLU A 227 -32.66 -4.66 -27.31
N GLY A 228 -31.70 -5.25 -26.58
CA GLY A 228 -30.56 -4.52 -25.98
C GLY A 228 -30.89 -3.72 -24.71
N GLN A 229 -32.16 -3.67 -24.30
CA GLN A 229 -32.58 -3.05 -23.04
C GLN A 229 -32.62 -4.08 -21.91
N LYS A 230 -32.06 -3.70 -20.76
CA LYS A 230 -32.17 -4.49 -19.53
C LYS A 230 -33.57 -4.36 -18.96
N ILE A 231 -34.21 -5.50 -18.71
CA ILE A 231 -35.50 -5.60 -18.02
C ILE A 231 -35.23 -6.10 -16.61
N SER A 232 -35.60 -5.29 -15.62
CA SER A 232 -35.54 -5.65 -14.21
C SER A 232 -36.36 -6.92 -13.94
N SER A 233 -35.81 -7.80 -13.09
CA SER A 233 -36.47 -9.03 -12.67
C SER A 233 -37.84 -8.75 -12.05
N LEU A 234 -38.73 -9.75 -12.05
CA LEU A 234 -40.05 -9.60 -11.43
C LEU A 234 -39.90 -9.27 -9.94
N ILE A 235 -38.97 -9.92 -9.24
CA ILE A 235 -38.74 -9.66 -7.82
C ILE A 235 -38.22 -8.25 -7.55
N SER A 236 -37.33 -7.72 -8.39
CA SER A 236 -36.85 -6.33 -8.30
C SER A 236 -38.03 -5.35 -8.41
N ARG A 237 -38.94 -5.57 -9.37
CA ARG A 237 -40.12 -4.72 -9.55
C ARG A 237 -41.12 -4.82 -8.39
N ILE A 238 -41.24 -6.00 -7.75
CA ILE A 238 -42.07 -6.20 -6.56
C ILE A 238 -41.48 -5.47 -5.35
N CYS A 239 -40.18 -5.66 -5.07
CA CYS A 239 -39.50 -4.98 -3.97
C CYS A 239 -39.55 -3.45 -4.12
N ALA A 240 -39.41 -2.94 -5.34
CA ALA A 240 -39.58 -1.52 -5.63
C ALA A 240 -40.99 -1.02 -5.30
N GLU A 241 -42.04 -1.81 -5.58
CA GLU A 241 -43.42 -1.47 -5.23
C GLU A 241 -43.67 -1.54 -3.72
N PHE A 242 -43.11 -2.53 -3.02
CA PHE A 242 -43.17 -2.62 -1.56
C PHE A 242 -42.48 -1.46 -0.86
N MET A 243 -41.35 -1.00 -1.41
CA MET A 243 -40.64 0.17 -0.95
C MET A 243 -41.49 1.43 -1.13
N ARG A 244 -42.08 1.64 -2.32
CA ARG A 244 -42.93 2.81 -2.62
C ARG A 244 -44.15 2.92 -1.72
N LYS A 245 -44.77 1.79 -1.39
CA LYS A 245 -45.95 1.73 -0.50
C LYS A 245 -45.59 1.78 0.99
N ASP A 246 -44.31 1.96 1.33
CA ASP A 246 -43.77 2.05 2.68
C ASP A 246 -44.34 0.97 3.62
N THR A 247 -44.31 -0.27 3.15
CA THR A 247 -44.93 -1.38 3.91
C THR A 247 -44.23 -1.64 5.25
N GLY A 248 -42.97 -1.20 5.42
CA GLY A 248 -42.17 -1.49 6.63
C GLY A 248 -41.88 -2.98 6.83
N LYS A 249 -42.12 -3.82 5.81
CA LYS A 249 -42.11 -5.30 5.89
C LYS A 249 -40.80 -5.95 5.43
N ILE A 250 -39.71 -5.20 5.30
CA ILE A 250 -38.44 -5.75 4.81
C ILE A 250 -37.98 -6.97 5.63
N LYS A 251 -38.10 -6.93 6.96
CA LYS A 251 -37.75 -8.05 7.87
C LYS A 251 -38.53 -9.32 7.54
N ASP A 252 -39.81 -9.18 7.21
CA ASP A 252 -40.70 -10.30 6.89
C ASP A 252 -40.34 -10.89 5.51
N VAL A 253 -40.00 -10.02 4.55
CA VAL A 253 -39.63 -10.40 3.18
C VAL A 253 -38.28 -11.11 3.10
N LEU A 254 -37.33 -10.76 3.98
CA LEU A 254 -35.96 -11.29 3.97
C LEU A 254 -35.86 -12.81 4.15
N ASN A 255 -36.87 -13.45 4.75
CA ASN A 255 -36.84 -14.89 5.04
C ASN A 255 -37.68 -15.72 4.07
N ILE A 256 -38.48 -15.09 3.20
CA ILE A 256 -39.42 -15.81 2.32
C ILE A 256 -38.95 -15.85 0.86
N ILE A 257 -38.12 -14.92 0.41
CA ILE A 257 -37.55 -14.90 -0.95
C ILE A 257 -36.34 -15.86 -1.01
N PRO A 258 -36.22 -16.71 -2.05
CA PRO A 258 -35.10 -17.62 -2.23
C PRO A 258 -33.85 -16.92 -2.80
N LEU A 259 -33.39 -15.86 -2.13
CA LEU A 259 -32.17 -15.12 -2.45
C LEU A 259 -31.36 -14.85 -1.19
N GLU A 260 -30.07 -14.55 -1.36
CA GLU A 260 -29.24 -14.10 -0.24
C GLU A 260 -29.78 -12.79 0.35
N LYS A 261 -29.76 -12.67 1.69
CA LYS A 261 -30.32 -11.50 2.38
C LYS A 261 -29.77 -10.18 1.84
N ALA A 262 -28.46 -10.12 1.60
CA ALA A 262 -27.79 -8.94 1.04
C ALA A 262 -28.32 -8.55 -0.35
N GLN A 263 -28.62 -9.53 -1.21
CA GLN A 263 -29.20 -9.28 -2.52
C GLN A 263 -30.63 -8.72 -2.39
N ILE A 264 -31.43 -9.30 -1.50
CA ILE A 264 -32.80 -8.83 -1.23
C ILE A 264 -32.78 -7.37 -0.77
N ILE A 265 -31.90 -7.02 0.18
CA ILE A 265 -31.76 -5.65 0.69
C ILE A 265 -31.48 -4.66 -0.46
N ASP A 266 -30.61 -5.02 -1.40
CA ASP A 266 -30.29 -4.17 -2.55
C ASP A 266 -31.48 -3.98 -3.51
N LEU A 267 -32.41 -4.94 -3.61
CA LEU A 267 -33.67 -4.76 -4.35
C LEU A 267 -34.56 -3.66 -3.74
N PHE A 268 -34.38 -3.31 -2.47
CA PHE A 268 -35.06 -2.19 -1.82
C PHE A 268 -34.24 -0.88 -1.86
N ARG A 269 -32.91 -0.97 -1.68
CA ARG A 269 -32.03 0.22 -1.67
C ARG A 269 -31.91 0.88 -3.03
N GLU A 270 -31.84 0.11 -4.11
CA GLU A 270 -31.78 0.65 -5.48
C GLU A 270 -32.94 1.58 -5.83
N PRO A 271 -34.21 1.16 -5.72
CA PRO A 271 -35.32 2.05 -6.03
C PRO A 271 -35.41 3.24 -5.05
N TYR A 272 -34.94 3.07 -3.81
CA TYR A 272 -34.86 4.18 -2.84
C TYR A 272 -33.82 5.23 -3.23
N PHE A 273 -32.68 4.80 -3.79
CA PHE A 273 -31.69 5.71 -4.39
C PHE A 273 -32.33 6.57 -5.48
N TRP A 274 -33.12 5.97 -6.38
CA TRP A 274 -33.81 6.71 -7.43
C TRP A 274 -34.88 7.66 -6.88
N LEU A 275 -35.55 7.29 -5.78
CA LEU A 275 -36.49 8.15 -5.08
C LEU A 275 -35.79 9.42 -4.54
N LEU A 276 -34.62 9.28 -3.89
CA LEU A 276 -33.79 10.39 -3.44
C LEU A 276 -33.30 11.24 -4.61
N PHE A 277 -32.76 10.60 -5.65
CA PHE A 277 -32.24 11.29 -6.83
C PHE A 277 -33.32 12.12 -7.53
N ASN A 278 -34.52 11.57 -7.70
CA ASN A 278 -35.64 12.27 -8.33
C ASN A 278 -36.18 13.39 -7.45
N ALA A 279 -36.29 13.20 -6.13
CA ALA A 279 -36.69 14.27 -5.21
C ALA A 279 -35.76 15.49 -5.30
N HIS A 280 -34.45 15.25 -5.40
CA HIS A 280 -33.48 16.33 -5.67
C HIS A 280 -33.68 16.95 -7.06
N LYS A 281 -33.78 16.12 -8.12
CA LYS A 281 -33.96 16.60 -9.51
C LYS A 281 -35.22 17.45 -9.69
N GLU A 282 -36.28 17.14 -8.93
CA GLU A 282 -37.58 17.84 -8.93
C GLU A 282 -37.62 19.03 -7.93
N ASN A 283 -36.51 19.35 -7.27
CA ASN A 283 -36.40 20.40 -6.24
C ASN A 283 -37.34 20.21 -5.03
N ARG A 284 -37.73 18.97 -4.71
CA ARG A 284 -38.55 18.63 -3.53
C ARG A 284 -37.67 18.46 -2.29
N PHE A 285 -36.99 19.53 -1.87
CA PHE A 285 -35.96 19.45 -0.81
C PHE A 285 -36.51 19.06 0.57
N SER A 286 -37.71 19.52 0.95
CA SER A 286 -38.34 19.10 2.21
C SER A 286 -38.55 17.59 2.25
N ASP A 287 -39.03 17.02 1.14
CA ASP A 287 -39.22 15.58 0.99
C ASP A 287 -37.86 14.86 0.99
N LEU A 288 -36.88 15.40 0.25
CA LEU A 288 -35.54 14.83 0.15
C LEU A 288 -34.90 14.62 1.52
N TRP A 289 -34.97 15.61 2.41
CA TRP A 289 -34.40 15.51 3.76
C TRP A 289 -35.11 14.46 4.60
N SER A 290 -36.45 14.45 4.58
CA SER A 290 -37.23 13.41 5.26
C SER A 290 -36.93 12.01 4.71
N LEU A 291 -36.69 11.88 3.40
CA LEU A 291 -36.31 10.61 2.77
C LEU A 291 -34.94 10.11 3.22
N PHE A 292 -33.95 10.98 3.42
CA PHE A 292 -32.65 10.57 3.98
C PHE A 292 -32.77 10.08 5.43
N ASP A 293 -33.56 10.77 6.26
CA ASP A 293 -33.80 10.36 7.64
C ASP A 293 -34.50 8.99 7.69
N LYS A 294 -35.56 8.82 6.89
CA LYS A 294 -36.27 7.54 6.75
C LYS A 294 -35.37 6.43 6.25
N TYR A 295 -34.46 6.73 5.31
CA TYR A 295 -33.53 5.73 4.79
C TYR A 295 -32.68 5.12 5.89
N ASN A 296 -32.10 5.94 6.77
CA ASN A 296 -31.26 5.45 7.86
C ASN A 296 -32.05 4.58 8.84
N VAL A 297 -33.25 5.01 9.23
CA VAL A 297 -34.15 4.24 10.11
C VAL A 297 -34.46 2.87 9.53
N LEU A 298 -34.71 2.81 8.22
CA LEU A 298 -35.12 1.58 7.56
C LEU A 298 -33.95 0.68 7.17
N TYR A 299 -32.80 1.22 6.78
CA TYR A 299 -31.80 0.46 6.03
C TYR A 299 -30.38 0.46 6.62
N ALA A 300 -30.05 1.30 7.61
CA ALA A 300 -28.68 1.36 8.14
C ALA A 300 -28.24 0.07 8.85
N GLU A 301 -29.18 -0.67 9.47
CA GLU A 301 -28.90 -1.93 10.20
C GLU A 301 -28.47 -3.09 9.28
N TYR A 302 -28.71 -3.00 7.97
CA TYR A 302 -28.53 -4.11 7.03
C TYR A 302 -27.13 -4.19 6.38
N GLY A 303 -26.14 -3.48 6.91
CA GLY A 303 -24.76 -3.60 6.47
C GLY A 303 -24.46 -2.94 5.13
N LYS A 304 -23.21 -3.07 4.70
CA LYS A 304 -22.66 -2.46 3.48
C LYS A 304 -23.17 -3.09 2.18
N SER A 305 -23.40 -2.26 1.16
CA SER A 305 -23.70 -2.69 -0.21
C SER A 305 -23.43 -1.57 -1.21
N LYS A 306 -23.41 -1.90 -2.52
CA LYS A 306 -23.22 -0.91 -3.59
C LYS A 306 -24.21 0.24 -3.46
N TRP A 307 -25.50 -0.06 -3.33
CA TRP A 307 -26.54 0.96 -3.25
C TRP A 307 -26.50 1.75 -1.94
N HIS A 308 -26.01 1.14 -0.86
CA HIS A 308 -25.78 1.86 0.40
C HIS A 308 -24.70 2.93 0.26
N SER A 309 -23.60 2.63 -0.43
CA SER A 309 -22.54 3.61 -0.76
C SER A 309 -23.01 4.65 -1.78
N GLU A 310 -23.81 4.28 -2.79
CA GLU A 310 -24.39 5.25 -3.75
C GLU A 310 -25.35 6.24 -3.07
N ILE A 311 -26.10 5.82 -2.05
CA ILE A 311 -26.93 6.72 -1.24
C ILE A 311 -26.07 7.67 -0.40
N LEU A 312 -24.96 7.19 0.16
CA LEU A 312 -23.97 8.05 0.82
C LEU A 312 -23.40 9.09 -0.15
N LYS A 313 -23.10 8.73 -1.40
CA LYS A 313 -22.67 9.68 -2.44
C LYS A 313 -23.72 10.77 -2.70
N LEU A 314 -25.01 10.44 -2.73
CA LEU A 314 -26.06 11.45 -2.84
C LEU A 314 -26.08 12.38 -1.63
N ALA A 315 -26.00 11.84 -0.41
CA ALA A 315 -25.96 12.65 0.80
C ALA A 315 -24.73 13.57 0.84
N GLU A 316 -23.56 13.05 0.47
CA GLU A 316 -22.30 13.81 0.40
C GLU A 316 -22.42 14.94 -0.64
N ARG A 317 -23.03 14.68 -1.79
CA ARG A 317 -23.21 15.67 -2.84
C ARG A 317 -24.28 16.73 -2.53
N PHE A 318 -25.40 16.32 -1.92
CA PHE A 318 -26.58 17.17 -1.78
C PHE A 318 -26.60 17.97 -0.46
N MET A 319 -26.08 17.42 0.64
CA MET A 319 -26.08 18.11 1.94
C MET A 319 -24.88 19.07 2.05
N LYS A 320 -24.84 20.13 1.25
CA LYS A 320 -23.73 21.09 1.20
C LYS A 320 -24.18 22.51 1.59
N GLU A 321 -23.22 23.42 1.74
CA GLU A 321 -23.48 24.83 2.08
C GLU A 321 -24.36 24.94 3.34
N ASN A 322 -25.51 25.62 3.25
CA ASN A 322 -26.45 25.82 4.37
C ASN A 322 -27.08 24.53 4.89
N GLU A 323 -27.00 23.42 4.14
CA GLU A 323 -27.55 22.11 4.55
C GLU A 323 -26.47 21.15 5.08
N SER A 324 -25.20 21.58 5.14
CA SER A 324 -24.07 20.73 5.57
C SER A 324 -24.23 20.15 6.96
N TRP A 325 -24.92 20.87 7.86
CA TRP A 325 -25.17 20.45 9.23
C TRP A 325 -25.94 19.13 9.33
N ARG A 326 -26.79 18.81 8.33
CA ARG A 326 -27.56 17.55 8.27
C ARG A 326 -26.67 16.34 8.08
N PHE A 327 -25.53 16.51 7.42
CA PHE A 327 -24.66 15.42 7.03
C PHE A 327 -24.07 14.68 8.24
N LEU A 328 -23.78 15.40 9.33
CA LEU A 328 -23.27 14.80 10.57
C LEU A 328 -24.26 13.78 11.14
N ALA A 329 -25.52 14.18 11.32
CA ALA A 329 -26.56 13.30 11.86
C ALA A 329 -26.86 12.12 10.92
N PHE A 330 -26.96 12.39 9.61
CA PHE A 330 -27.15 11.37 8.60
C PHE A 330 -26.02 10.34 8.63
N PHE A 331 -24.75 10.78 8.59
CA PHE A 331 -23.61 9.87 8.50
C PHE A 331 -23.38 9.07 9.78
N LYS A 332 -23.61 9.67 10.96
CA LYS A 332 -23.58 8.96 12.25
C LYS A 332 -24.55 7.78 12.25
N GLN A 333 -25.78 7.97 11.77
CA GLN A 333 -26.77 6.90 11.67
C GLN A 333 -26.52 5.94 10.51
N TRP A 334 -25.98 6.42 9.38
CA TRP A 334 -25.57 5.58 8.24
C TRP A 334 -24.49 4.57 8.66
N ASN A 335 -23.70 4.90 9.69
CA ASN A 335 -22.65 4.11 10.32
C ASN A 335 -21.41 3.87 9.40
N PRO A 336 -20.24 4.48 9.70
CA PRO A 336 -19.01 4.31 8.92
C PRO A 336 -18.53 2.86 8.76
N ASP A 337 -18.92 1.95 9.65
CA ASP A 337 -18.60 0.52 9.51
C ASP A 337 -19.18 -0.09 8.23
N ASN A 338 -20.19 0.56 7.65
CA ASN A 338 -20.80 0.19 6.38
C ASN A 338 -19.99 0.62 5.14
N PHE A 339 -18.80 1.23 5.29
CA PHE A 339 -17.93 1.45 4.14
C PHE A 339 -17.49 0.12 3.49
N MET A 340 -17.63 0.05 2.17
CA MET A 340 -17.03 -1.01 1.35
C MET A 340 -15.56 -0.74 1.06
N ASP A 341 -14.81 -1.78 0.71
CA ASP A 341 -13.40 -1.62 0.33
C ASP A 341 -13.22 -0.75 -0.94
N SER A 342 -14.23 -0.70 -1.80
CA SER A 342 -14.27 0.22 -2.94
C SER A 342 -14.38 1.69 -2.53
N ASP A 343 -15.03 2.00 -1.40
CA ASP A 343 -15.24 3.38 -0.93
C ASP A 343 -13.94 4.02 -0.45
N TRP A 344 -12.92 3.20 -0.18
CA TRP A 344 -11.56 3.60 0.19
C TRP A 344 -10.62 3.72 -1.02
N LYS A 345 -11.08 3.49 -2.24
CA LYS A 345 -10.26 3.61 -3.46
C LYS A 345 -10.54 4.92 -4.20
N GLU A 346 -9.53 5.43 -4.90
CA GLU A 346 -9.70 6.55 -5.82
C GLU A 346 -10.70 6.19 -6.93
N GLU A 347 -11.56 7.14 -7.30
CA GLU A 347 -12.45 6.99 -8.46
C GLU A 347 -11.86 7.73 -9.66
N LEU A 348 -11.92 7.13 -10.84
CA LEU A 348 -11.51 7.76 -12.09
C LEU A 348 -12.72 8.40 -12.78
N GLY A 349 -12.63 9.68 -13.08
CA GLY A 349 -13.58 10.42 -13.90
C GLY A 349 -13.53 9.99 -15.37
N LYS A 350 -14.49 10.49 -16.15
CA LYS A 350 -14.59 10.21 -17.59
C LYS A 350 -13.34 10.61 -18.38
N ASP A 351 -12.64 11.64 -17.91
CA ASP A 351 -11.43 12.19 -18.53
C ASP A 351 -10.13 11.68 -17.86
N GLY A 352 -10.23 10.65 -17.01
CA GLY A 352 -9.08 10.14 -16.24
C GLY A 352 -8.73 10.97 -15.00
N GLU A 353 -9.52 11.98 -14.66
CA GLU A 353 -9.39 12.74 -13.41
C GLU A 353 -9.49 11.82 -12.18
N LYS A 354 -8.58 11.98 -11.23
CA LYS A 354 -8.59 11.20 -9.99
C LYS A 354 -9.36 11.93 -8.90
N TYR A 355 -10.43 11.30 -8.43
CA TYR A 355 -11.19 11.78 -7.29
C TYR A 355 -10.75 11.07 -6.01
N LYS A 356 -10.68 11.84 -4.91
CA LYS A 356 -10.45 11.28 -3.58
C LYS A 356 -11.49 10.19 -3.25
N PRO A 357 -11.11 9.14 -2.49
CA PRO A 357 -12.04 8.11 -2.06
C PRO A 357 -13.28 8.67 -1.38
N LEU A 358 -14.44 8.04 -1.58
CA LEU A 358 -15.71 8.43 -0.96
C LEU A 358 -15.58 8.49 0.57
N ALA A 359 -14.90 7.51 1.16
CA ALA A 359 -14.70 7.46 2.60
C ALA A 359 -13.93 8.69 3.12
N ILE A 360 -12.85 9.09 2.43
CA ILE A 360 -12.04 10.26 2.80
C ILE A 360 -12.84 11.56 2.64
N LYS A 361 -13.60 11.72 1.55
CA LYS A 361 -14.47 12.89 1.36
C LYS A 361 -15.50 13.00 2.48
N THR A 362 -16.10 11.87 2.84
CA THR A 362 -17.18 11.79 3.84
C THR A 362 -16.69 12.11 5.25
N ILE A 363 -15.63 11.44 5.72
CA ILE A 363 -15.11 11.70 7.08
C ILE A 363 -14.60 13.13 7.23
N LYS A 364 -13.96 13.67 6.19
CA LYS A 364 -13.50 15.06 6.15
C LYS A 364 -14.67 16.04 6.25
N LYS A 365 -15.72 15.82 5.46
CA LYS A 365 -16.91 16.68 5.49
C LYS A 365 -17.57 16.70 6.87
N VAL A 366 -17.64 15.54 7.53
CA VAL A 366 -18.17 15.43 8.90
C VAL A 366 -17.27 16.17 9.88
N PHE A 367 -15.96 16.01 9.75
CA PHE A 367 -14.98 16.74 10.55
C PHE A 367 -15.15 18.26 10.39
N ASP A 368 -15.27 18.77 9.17
CA ASP A 368 -15.47 20.20 8.88
C ASP A 368 -16.77 20.72 9.51
N VAL A 369 -17.85 19.92 9.52
CA VAL A 369 -19.09 20.27 10.21
C VAL A 369 -18.89 20.36 11.72
N ILE A 370 -18.18 19.39 12.32
CA ILE A 370 -17.87 19.37 13.77
C ILE A 370 -17.02 20.59 14.17
N GLN A 371 -16.05 21.01 13.35
CA GLN A 371 -15.19 22.15 13.64
C GLN A 371 -15.94 23.48 13.63
N ASN A 372 -16.97 23.62 12.79
CA ASN A 372 -17.72 24.86 12.63
C ASN A 372 -18.89 25.02 13.63
N GLN A 373 -19.19 24.01 14.44
CA GLN A 373 -20.24 24.08 15.46
C GLN A 373 -19.74 24.82 16.72
N GLN A 374 -20.42 25.90 17.10
CA GLN A 374 -20.02 26.77 18.22
C GLN A 374 -20.28 26.14 19.62
N ASN A 375 -21.15 25.13 19.71
CA ASN A 375 -21.51 24.46 20.97
C ASN A 375 -21.55 22.93 20.77
N ASN A 376 -20.48 22.23 21.13
CA ASN A 376 -20.49 20.76 21.19
C ASN A 376 -20.84 20.31 22.61
N ASN A 377 -22.12 20.01 22.85
CA ASN A 377 -22.54 19.27 24.06
C ASN A 377 -22.40 17.75 23.88
N GLU A 378 -22.15 17.24 22.67
CA GLU A 378 -21.81 15.82 22.43
C GLU A 378 -20.28 15.64 22.48
N ALA A 379 -19.81 14.89 23.48
CA ALA A 379 -18.43 14.44 23.63
C ALA A 379 -18.30 12.93 23.32
N ASP A 380 -18.87 12.48 22.20
CA ASP A 380 -18.70 11.11 21.72
C ASP A 380 -18.52 11.06 20.19
N PHE A 381 -17.25 11.12 19.79
CA PHE A 381 -16.82 10.99 18.40
C PHE A 381 -16.09 9.67 18.15
N LEU A 382 -16.22 8.68 19.03
CA LEU A 382 -15.48 7.41 18.94
C LEU A 382 -15.78 6.66 17.62
N TRP A 383 -17.04 6.70 17.18
CA TRP A 383 -17.48 6.14 15.90
C TRP A 383 -16.74 6.75 14.69
N LEU A 384 -16.45 8.06 14.73
CA LEU A 384 -15.71 8.76 13.67
C LEU A 384 -14.20 8.53 13.81
N ILE A 385 -13.66 8.53 15.03
CA ILE A 385 -12.25 8.22 15.31
C ILE A 385 -11.91 6.82 14.79
N THR A 386 -12.80 5.84 14.96
CA THR A 386 -12.64 4.48 14.43
C THR A 386 -12.56 4.47 12.89
N ALA A 387 -13.34 5.31 12.22
CA ALA A 387 -13.21 5.49 10.76
C ALA A 387 -11.87 6.11 10.37
N TYR A 388 -11.37 7.09 11.15
CA TYR A 388 -10.04 7.67 10.96
C TYR A 388 -8.91 6.66 11.24
N ASP A 389 -9.06 5.71 12.17
CA ASP A 389 -8.09 4.62 12.38
C ASP A 389 -7.91 3.78 11.13
N LYS A 390 -9.01 3.47 10.43
CA LYS A 390 -8.94 2.78 9.14
C LYS A 390 -8.31 3.67 8.07
N ALA A 391 -8.64 4.95 8.03
CA ALA A 391 -8.06 5.91 7.10
C ALA A 391 -6.53 6.01 7.26
N VAL A 392 -6.03 6.18 8.48
CA VAL A 392 -4.60 6.25 8.80
C VAL A 392 -3.85 5.00 8.35
N LYS A 393 -4.42 3.81 8.54
CA LYS A 393 -3.82 2.54 8.10
C LYS A 393 -3.70 2.44 6.57
N LEU A 394 -4.71 2.96 5.85
CA LEU A 394 -4.74 2.92 4.39
C LEU A 394 -3.93 4.05 3.74
N PHE A 395 -3.77 5.18 4.43
CA PHE A 395 -3.11 6.39 3.94
C PHE A 395 -2.05 6.90 4.94
N PRO A 396 -0.99 6.12 5.24
CA PRO A 396 -0.04 6.42 6.31
C PRO A 396 0.84 7.65 6.03
N THR A 397 0.83 8.19 4.81
CA THR A 397 1.59 9.38 4.42
C THR A 397 0.74 10.66 4.36
N ASP A 398 -0.57 10.58 4.60
CA ASP A 398 -1.46 11.75 4.56
C ASP A 398 -1.57 12.38 5.96
N GLU A 399 -0.68 13.33 6.23
CA GLU A 399 -0.58 14.08 7.50
C GLU A 399 -1.91 14.77 7.89
N TRP A 400 -2.77 15.12 6.93
CA TRP A 400 -4.06 15.76 7.22
C TRP A 400 -5.00 14.81 7.95
N ILE A 401 -5.00 13.52 7.61
CA ILE A 401 -5.85 12.52 8.26
C ILE A 401 -5.42 12.36 9.73
N PHE A 402 -4.11 12.34 10.00
CA PHE A 402 -3.59 12.29 11.36
C PHE A 402 -3.96 13.55 12.15
N ARG A 403 -3.80 14.74 11.55
CA ARG A 403 -4.18 16.01 12.18
C ARG A 403 -5.67 16.06 12.52
N GLU A 404 -6.54 15.75 11.56
CA GLU A 404 -8.00 15.72 11.75
C GLU A 404 -8.38 14.73 12.86
N LYS A 405 -7.76 13.54 12.89
CA LYS A 405 -7.93 12.56 13.98
C LYS A 405 -7.50 13.11 15.35
N ALA A 406 -6.36 13.79 15.44
CA ALA A 406 -5.88 14.36 16.71
C ALA A 406 -6.83 15.42 17.27
N LEU A 407 -7.37 16.28 16.40
CA LEU A 407 -8.38 17.27 16.76
C LEU A 407 -9.69 16.62 17.23
N LEU A 408 -10.08 15.47 16.67
CA LEU A 408 -11.21 14.69 17.18
C LEU A 408 -10.93 14.11 18.57
N HIS A 409 -9.73 13.59 18.84
CA HIS A 409 -9.34 13.15 20.18
C HIS A 409 -9.40 14.29 21.20
N ILE A 410 -8.96 15.50 20.84
CA ILE A 410 -9.10 16.70 21.69
C ILE A 410 -10.57 16.99 22.00
N LYS A 411 -11.44 16.98 20.97
CA LYS A 411 -12.89 17.16 21.17
C LYS A 411 -13.50 16.08 22.06
N ASN A 412 -12.96 14.85 22.01
CA ASN A 412 -13.37 13.71 22.82
C ASN A 412 -12.68 13.65 24.20
N GLN A 413 -11.91 14.68 24.59
CA GLN A 413 -11.14 14.75 25.84
C GLN A 413 -10.09 13.63 26.02
N ASP A 414 -9.72 12.92 24.96
CA ASP A 414 -8.65 11.92 24.95
C ASP A 414 -7.31 12.59 24.60
N LEU A 415 -6.79 13.34 25.56
CA LEU A 415 -5.61 14.18 25.35
C LEU A 415 -4.34 13.36 25.10
N ASP A 416 -4.20 12.18 25.72
CA ASP A 416 -3.01 11.32 25.56
C ASP A 416 -2.84 10.83 24.13
N SER A 417 -3.93 10.41 23.48
CA SER A 417 -3.91 10.01 22.07
C SER A 417 -3.59 11.18 21.15
N ALA A 418 -4.14 12.36 21.43
CA ALA A 418 -3.84 13.58 20.67
C ALA A 418 -2.35 13.98 20.81
N ILE A 419 -1.79 13.94 22.02
CA ILE A 419 -0.37 14.24 22.28
C ILE A 419 0.53 13.31 21.47
N LYS A 420 0.25 12.00 21.47
CA LYS A 420 1.03 11.03 20.69
C LYS A 420 1.03 11.38 19.20
N ILE A 421 -0.13 11.73 18.63
CA ILE A 421 -0.22 12.09 17.21
C ILE A 421 0.54 13.39 16.93
N TYR A 422 0.38 14.42 17.76
CA TYR A 422 1.06 15.70 17.56
C TYR A 422 2.58 15.62 17.72
N ARG A 423 3.10 14.71 18.55
CA ARG A 423 4.54 14.42 18.64
C ARG A 423 5.12 13.86 17.36
N GLU A 424 4.36 13.06 16.62
CA GLU A 424 4.78 12.58 15.31
C GLU A 424 4.64 13.69 14.26
N LEU A 425 3.49 14.38 14.22
CA LEU A 425 3.24 15.45 13.25
C LEU A 425 4.25 16.59 13.33
N VAL A 426 4.71 16.97 14.53
CA VAL A 426 5.68 18.05 14.71
C VAL A 426 7.07 17.71 14.17
N LEU A 427 7.38 16.43 13.91
CA LEU A 427 8.66 16.04 13.29
C LEU A 427 8.72 16.46 11.81
N ASP A 428 7.63 16.28 11.07
CA ASP A 428 7.55 16.60 9.64
C ASP A 428 6.98 18.01 9.38
N LEU A 429 6.01 18.44 10.19
CA LEU A 429 5.32 19.73 10.08
C LEU A 429 5.69 20.74 11.17
N GLY A 430 6.80 20.52 11.88
CA GLY A 430 7.29 21.42 12.93
C GLY A 430 7.68 22.81 12.43
N ASP A 431 7.71 23.06 11.12
CA ASP A 431 7.87 24.38 10.50
C ASP A 431 6.55 25.15 10.33
N LYS A 432 5.40 24.54 10.65
CA LYS A 432 4.06 25.14 10.56
C LYS A 432 3.57 25.62 11.93
N HIS A 433 3.27 26.91 12.03
CA HIS A 433 2.78 27.53 13.28
C HIS A 433 1.50 26.88 13.85
N TYR A 434 0.56 26.48 13.00
CA TYR A 434 -0.72 25.90 13.44
C TYR A 434 -0.53 24.54 14.14
N ILE A 435 0.52 23.77 13.83
CA ILE A 435 0.81 22.51 14.52
C ILE A 435 1.16 22.78 15.98
N TRP A 436 1.98 23.79 16.25
CA TRP A 436 2.34 24.19 17.62
C TRP A 436 1.13 24.77 18.37
N HIS A 437 0.30 25.57 17.71
CA HIS A 437 -0.94 26.09 18.30
C HIS A 437 -1.88 24.95 18.68
N GLU A 438 -2.20 24.05 17.75
CA GLU A 438 -3.09 22.92 18.01
C GLU A 438 -2.51 21.97 19.07
N PHE A 439 -1.21 21.69 19.02
CA PHE A 439 -0.56 20.86 20.03
C PHE A 439 -0.67 21.47 21.43
N SER A 440 -0.66 22.79 21.57
CA SER A 440 -0.90 23.45 22.87
C SER A 440 -2.28 23.13 23.47
N THR A 441 -3.28 22.87 22.62
CA THR A 441 -4.67 22.67 23.07
C THR A 441 -4.88 21.35 23.79
N CYS A 442 -4.04 20.34 23.53
CA CYS A 442 -4.13 19.03 24.19
C CYS A 442 -3.25 18.89 25.44
N LEU A 443 -2.62 19.97 25.91
CA LEU A 443 -1.78 19.94 27.11
C LEU A 443 -2.56 20.36 28.36
N SER A 444 -2.07 19.98 29.54
CA SER A 444 -2.56 20.47 30.84
C SER A 444 -1.59 21.48 31.46
N ASP A 445 -0.28 21.27 31.31
CA ASP A 445 0.77 22.15 31.84
C ASP A 445 0.78 23.51 31.12
N LYS A 446 0.56 24.58 31.90
CA LYS A 446 0.48 25.95 31.39
C LYS A 446 1.81 26.47 30.84
N ASN A 447 2.95 26.09 31.42
CA ASN A 447 4.27 26.53 30.94
C ASN A 447 4.54 25.93 29.55
N LEU A 448 4.18 24.66 29.35
CA LEU A 448 4.27 24.04 28.03
C LEU A 448 3.35 24.72 27.04
N LYS A 449 2.09 25.03 27.40
CA LYS A 449 1.17 25.78 26.53
C LYS A 449 1.73 27.14 26.11
N ILE A 450 2.22 27.92 27.08
CA ILE A 450 2.84 29.22 26.83
C ILE A 450 4.01 29.04 25.85
N GLY A 451 4.85 28.01 26.03
CA GLY A 451 5.96 27.69 25.13
C GLY A 451 5.52 27.33 23.72
N MET A 452 4.49 26.50 23.57
CA MET A 452 3.93 26.07 22.28
C MET A 452 3.34 27.26 21.50
N LEU A 453 2.57 28.12 22.17
CA LEU A 453 1.99 29.33 21.57
C LEU A 453 3.07 30.35 21.21
N SER A 454 4.05 30.55 22.10
CA SER A 454 5.22 31.39 21.84
C SER A 454 5.98 30.91 20.60
N LYS A 455 6.13 29.59 20.44
CA LYS A 455 6.79 28.98 19.27
C LYS A 455 5.99 29.25 17.99
N ALA A 456 4.67 29.10 18.03
CA ALA A 456 3.80 29.40 16.90
C ALA A 456 3.93 30.88 16.45
N LEU A 457 3.92 31.82 17.40
CA LEU A 457 4.09 33.26 17.16
C LEU A 457 5.49 33.62 16.65
N GLU A 458 6.55 32.99 17.14
CA GLU A 458 7.92 33.23 16.66
C GLU A 458 8.10 32.81 15.19
N MET A 459 7.43 31.74 14.79
CA MET A 459 7.61 31.12 13.47
C MET A 459 6.84 31.82 12.34
N GLN A 460 5.58 32.20 12.59
CA GLN A 460 4.74 32.85 11.59
C GLN A 460 4.95 34.36 11.63
N LYS A 461 5.19 34.97 10.48
CA LYS A 461 5.44 36.41 10.35
C LYS A 461 4.23 37.20 9.88
N GLN A 462 3.23 36.53 9.30
CA GLN A 462 2.03 37.16 8.79
C GLN A 462 0.93 37.15 9.87
N GLU A 463 0.63 38.34 10.38
CA GLU A 463 -0.36 38.60 11.44
C GLU A 463 -1.79 38.12 11.10
N ASP A 464 -2.13 38.01 9.81
CA ASP A 464 -3.46 37.54 9.37
C ASP A 464 -3.82 36.15 9.95
N PHE A 465 -2.82 35.35 10.34
CA PHE A 465 -2.98 33.99 10.88
C PHE A 465 -2.76 33.88 12.40
N LEU A 466 -2.38 34.97 13.08
CA LEU A 466 -1.92 34.91 14.48
C LEU A 466 -2.98 35.33 15.50
N GLY A 467 -4.11 35.84 15.05
CA GLY A 467 -5.10 36.47 15.92
C GLY A 467 -5.56 35.60 17.09
N ASP A 468 -5.95 34.36 16.82
CA ASP A 468 -6.42 33.43 17.87
C ASP A 468 -5.28 33.00 18.81
N ILE A 469 -4.06 32.87 18.28
CA ILE A 469 -2.87 32.51 19.04
C ILE A 469 -2.51 33.63 20.04
N HIS A 470 -2.60 34.90 19.62
CA HIS A 470 -2.43 36.04 20.53
C HIS A 470 -3.45 36.04 21.67
N LEU A 471 -4.72 35.76 21.38
CA LEU A 471 -5.77 35.72 22.40
C LEU A 471 -5.59 34.55 23.37
N ASP A 472 -5.25 33.36 22.85
CA ASP A 472 -4.99 32.17 23.66
C ASP A 472 -3.77 32.36 24.58
N LEU A 473 -2.69 32.97 24.07
CA LEU A 473 -1.51 33.28 24.87
C LEU A 473 -1.83 34.36 25.91
N ALA A 474 -2.52 35.43 25.53
CA ALA A 474 -2.92 36.49 26.46
C ALA A 474 -3.78 35.93 27.61
N ARG A 475 -4.73 35.03 27.32
CA ARG A 475 -5.55 34.37 28.33
C ARG A 475 -4.68 33.61 29.34
N LEU A 476 -3.76 32.77 28.87
CA LEU A 476 -2.86 32.02 29.75
C LEU A 476 -1.93 32.93 30.57
N LEU A 477 -1.41 34.00 29.97
CA LEU A 477 -0.57 34.96 30.68
C LEU A 477 -1.34 35.73 31.76
N ILE A 478 -2.62 36.06 31.54
CA ILE A 478 -3.50 36.64 32.58
C ILE A 478 -3.70 35.66 33.72
N GLU A 479 -3.98 34.39 33.42
CA GLU A 479 -4.14 33.34 34.44
C GLU A 479 -2.88 33.13 35.29
N GLU A 480 -1.70 33.34 34.70
CA GLU A 480 -0.40 33.27 35.38
C GLU A 480 0.05 34.62 35.98
N ASN A 481 -0.82 35.64 35.99
CA ASN A 481 -0.56 37.00 36.49
C ASN A 481 0.60 37.73 35.78
N ILE A 482 0.90 37.38 34.53
CA ILE A 482 1.93 38.01 33.68
C ILE A 482 1.29 39.09 32.80
N PHE A 483 0.74 40.13 33.45
CA PHE A 483 -0.17 41.08 32.81
C PHE A 483 0.45 41.97 31.73
N GLU A 484 1.71 42.41 31.88
CA GLU A 484 2.36 43.25 30.86
C GLU A 484 2.54 42.49 29.53
N ASN A 485 3.00 41.23 29.59
CA ASN A 485 3.13 40.36 28.42
C ASN A 485 1.78 40.04 27.78
N ALA A 486 0.75 39.78 28.59
CA ALA A 486 -0.60 39.56 28.08
C ALA A 486 -1.13 40.80 27.36
N PHE A 487 -0.91 41.99 27.92
CA PHE A 487 -1.33 43.24 27.31
C PHE A 487 -0.62 43.49 25.97
N PHE A 488 0.67 43.16 25.85
CA PHE A 488 1.38 43.24 24.57
C PHE A 488 0.72 42.39 23.48
N GLU A 489 0.35 41.13 23.78
CA GLU A 489 -0.33 40.26 22.82
C GLU A 489 -1.72 40.79 22.42
N LEU A 490 -2.49 41.31 23.39
CA LEU A 490 -3.78 41.95 23.11
C LEU A 490 -3.63 43.19 22.22
N GLN A 491 -2.58 43.98 22.41
CA GLN A 491 -2.30 45.13 21.54
C GLN A 491 -1.90 44.69 20.13
N ALA A 492 -1.09 43.65 19.98
CA ALA A 492 -0.75 43.09 18.66
C ALA A 492 -2.01 42.67 17.90
N TYR A 493 -2.89 41.89 18.56
CA TYR A 493 -4.20 41.50 18.03
C TYR A 493 -5.04 42.70 17.60
N LYS A 494 -5.21 43.68 18.51
CA LYS A 494 -6.04 44.87 18.29
C LYS A 494 -5.52 45.68 17.10
N ASN A 495 -4.24 46.06 17.12
CA ASN A 495 -3.63 46.89 16.10
C ASN A 495 -3.76 46.27 14.71
N HIS A 496 -3.57 44.94 14.61
CA HIS A 496 -3.73 44.25 13.35
C HIS A 496 -5.19 44.26 12.86
N ARG A 497 -6.15 43.91 13.71
CA ARG A 497 -7.59 43.94 13.39
C ARG A 497 -8.03 45.33 12.92
N GLU A 498 -7.63 46.38 13.64
CA GLU A 498 -7.94 47.77 13.28
C GLU A 498 -7.30 48.17 11.94
N SER A 499 -6.04 47.77 11.67
CA SER A 499 -5.38 48.04 10.39
C SER A 499 -6.09 47.42 9.19
N LYS A 500 -6.84 46.33 9.41
CA LYS A 500 -7.64 45.62 8.40
C LYS A 500 -9.12 46.02 8.43
N SER A 501 -9.51 46.95 9.29
CA SER A 501 -10.90 47.32 9.55
C SER A 501 -11.79 46.13 9.97
N TRP A 502 -11.21 45.15 10.67
CA TRP A 502 -11.89 43.98 11.22
C TRP A 502 -12.44 44.26 12.62
N LYS A 503 -13.58 43.65 12.96
CA LYS A 503 -14.18 43.76 14.30
C LYS A 503 -13.32 43.04 15.35
N LEU A 504 -13.25 43.62 16.54
CA LEU A 504 -12.69 42.97 17.72
C LEU A 504 -13.64 41.87 18.21
N SER A 505 -13.07 40.77 18.75
CA SER A 505 -13.85 39.64 19.23
C SER A 505 -14.34 39.87 20.65
N ALA A 506 -15.44 39.21 21.05
CA ALA A 506 -15.94 39.29 22.42
C ALA A 506 -14.89 38.80 23.46
N LEU A 507 -14.11 37.77 23.10
CA LEU A 507 -13.01 37.27 23.91
C LEU A 507 -11.94 38.34 24.14
N TYR A 508 -11.59 39.14 23.13
CA TYR A 508 -10.65 40.24 23.30
C TYR A 508 -11.14 41.23 24.37
N GLU A 509 -12.41 41.66 24.29
CA GLU A 509 -12.97 42.61 25.26
C GLU A 509 -13.01 42.03 26.68
N GLU A 510 -13.38 40.75 26.80
CA GLU A 510 -13.35 40.02 28.07
C GLU A 510 -11.94 40.02 28.67
N LEU A 511 -10.93 39.60 27.91
CA LEU A 511 -9.54 39.55 28.37
C LEU A 511 -9.00 40.95 28.69
N LYS A 512 -9.34 41.96 27.88
CA LYS A 512 -8.90 43.33 28.10
C LYS A 512 -9.47 43.91 29.39
N SER A 513 -10.72 43.59 29.74
CA SER A 513 -11.36 44.02 30.99
C SER A 513 -10.67 43.47 32.26
N LYS A 514 -9.99 42.32 32.14
CA LYS A 514 -9.24 41.68 33.25
C LYS A 514 -7.87 42.32 33.49
N ILE A 515 -7.41 43.23 32.62
CA ILE A 515 -6.09 43.88 32.73
C ILE A 515 -6.24 45.39 32.94
N ASN A 516 -5.83 45.86 34.12
CA ASN A 516 -5.78 47.29 34.46
C ASN A 516 -4.43 47.94 34.06
N ILE A 517 -4.05 47.77 32.79
CA ILE A 517 -2.85 48.36 32.19
C ILE A 517 -3.27 49.18 30.97
N SER A 518 -2.90 50.46 30.99
CA SER A 518 -3.18 51.41 29.91
C SER A 518 -1.97 51.62 29.00
N ASN A 519 -0.75 51.56 29.56
CA ASN A 519 0.52 51.67 28.85
C ASN A 519 1.46 50.55 29.28
N SER A 520 2.09 49.88 28.32
CA SER A 520 3.05 48.80 28.54
C SER A 520 4.47 49.34 28.70
N ASN A 521 5.22 48.84 29.68
CA ASN A 521 6.66 49.08 29.77
C ASN A 521 7.48 48.13 28.88
N ILE A 522 6.91 46.98 28.49
CA ILE A 522 7.57 46.04 27.60
C ILE A 522 7.32 46.40 26.13
N LYS A 523 8.39 46.34 25.34
CA LYS A 523 8.37 46.61 23.89
C LYS A 523 8.22 45.35 23.04
N THR A 524 8.43 44.18 23.62
CA THR A 524 8.39 42.88 22.93
C THR A 524 8.30 41.72 23.92
N ASN A 525 7.72 40.60 23.48
CA ASN A 525 7.68 39.35 24.23
C ASN A 525 8.84 38.39 23.93
N ARG A 526 9.92 38.85 23.26
CA ARG A 526 11.09 38.00 22.95
C ARG A 526 11.71 37.30 24.15
N ASP A 527 11.82 37.98 25.30
CA ASP A 527 12.43 37.38 26.50
C ASP A 527 11.51 36.32 27.12
N LEU A 528 10.18 36.53 27.06
CA LEU A 528 9.18 35.53 27.41
C LEU A 528 9.33 34.30 26.50
N TYR A 529 9.40 34.50 25.19
CA TYR A 529 9.53 33.41 24.22
C TYR A 529 10.82 32.60 24.44
N LYS A 530 11.95 33.29 24.65
CA LYS A 530 13.25 32.64 24.97
C LYS A 530 13.19 31.78 26.22
N LYS A 531 12.35 32.12 27.20
CA LYS A 531 12.15 31.34 28.42
C LYS A 531 11.30 30.08 28.19
N TYR A 532 10.18 30.19 27.49
CA TYR A 532 9.19 29.11 27.41
C TYR A 532 9.31 28.20 26.18
N ILE A 533 9.80 28.69 25.04
CA ILE A 533 9.97 27.87 23.82
C ILE A 533 10.84 26.62 24.09
N PRO A 534 11.99 26.71 24.80
CA PRO A 534 12.80 25.53 25.07
C PRO A 534 12.08 24.43 25.86
N LEU A 535 11.14 24.80 26.74
CA LEU A 535 10.32 23.82 27.48
C LEU A 535 9.40 23.06 26.54
N ALA A 536 8.73 23.76 25.62
CA ALA A 536 7.85 23.17 24.63
C ALA A 536 8.60 22.27 23.64
N GLU A 537 9.75 22.72 23.11
CA GLU A 537 10.57 21.90 22.21
C GLU A 537 11.14 20.66 22.91
N SER A 538 11.57 20.80 24.18
CA SER A 538 12.06 19.65 24.95
C SER A 538 10.97 18.60 25.17
N PHE A 539 9.73 19.05 25.42
CA PHE A 539 8.57 18.16 25.54
C PHE A 539 8.15 17.54 24.20
N ALA A 540 8.12 18.33 23.13
CA ALA A 540 7.71 17.86 21.80
C ALA A 540 8.64 16.75 21.28
N TYR A 541 9.94 16.91 21.52
CA TYR A 541 10.97 16.02 21.00
C TYR A 541 11.57 15.11 22.06
N GLN A 542 10.91 14.91 23.21
CA GLN A 542 11.49 14.19 24.35
C GLN A 542 11.93 12.77 23.98
N ASP A 543 11.20 12.11 23.07
CA ASP A 543 11.37 10.70 22.71
C ASP A 543 12.48 10.49 21.65
N ILE A 544 13.10 11.58 21.16
CA ILE A 544 14.22 11.52 20.21
C ILE A 544 15.55 11.56 20.96
N ASP A 545 16.44 10.64 20.62
CA ASP A 545 17.79 10.56 21.20
C ASP A 545 18.70 11.70 20.74
N TRP A 546 19.59 12.11 21.65
CA TRP A 546 20.65 13.07 21.33
C TRP A 546 21.75 12.40 20.50
N THR A 547 22.07 13.00 19.36
CA THR A 547 23.18 12.58 18.48
C THR A 547 24.27 13.64 18.49
N GLU A 548 25.51 13.23 18.73
CA GLU A 548 26.67 14.13 18.68
C GLU A 548 27.22 14.25 17.27
N VAL A 549 27.41 15.49 16.84
CA VAL A 549 27.98 15.86 15.54
C VAL A 549 28.96 17.01 15.70
N VAL A 550 29.94 17.07 14.82
CA VAL A 550 30.98 18.10 14.81
C VAL A 550 30.69 19.12 13.72
N LEU A 551 30.91 20.41 14.00
CA LEU A 551 30.89 21.46 13.00
C LEU A 551 32.15 21.37 12.13
N VAL A 552 32.01 20.90 10.89
CA VAL A 552 33.16 20.66 9.99
C VAL A 552 33.39 21.78 8.99
N ASP A 553 32.35 22.54 8.63
CA ASP A 553 32.46 23.56 7.59
C ASP A 553 31.46 24.72 7.81
N ARG A 554 31.84 25.90 7.31
CA ARG A 554 31.06 27.14 7.35
C ARG A 554 31.24 27.89 6.02
N TRP A 555 30.15 28.11 5.30
CA TRP A 555 30.17 28.79 4.00
C TRP A 555 28.96 29.71 3.84
N LYS A 556 29.01 30.59 2.82
CA LYS A 556 27.87 31.38 2.39
C LYS A 556 27.24 30.72 1.17
N ASN A 557 25.92 30.57 1.17
CA ASN A 557 25.19 30.12 -0.02
C ASN A 557 25.09 31.26 -1.07
N GLU A 558 24.45 30.98 -2.20
CA GLU A 558 24.23 31.94 -3.29
C GLU A 558 23.53 33.23 -2.81
N ASP A 559 22.63 33.11 -1.83
CA ASP A 559 21.93 34.25 -1.19
C ASP A 559 22.78 35.01 -0.16
N LYS A 560 24.08 34.73 -0.06
CA LYS A 560 25.00 35.25 0.97
C LYS A 560 24.59 34.91 2.41
N LYS A 561 23.67 33.95 2.61
CA LYS A 561 23.29 33.44 3.93
C LYS A 561 24.30 32.40 4.38
N GLU A 562 24.69 32.54 5.63
CA GLU A 562 25.69 31.67 6.24
C GLU A 562 25.10 30.32 6.65
N LYS A 563 25.83 29.26 6.32
CA LYS A 563 25.49 27.86 6.52
C LYS A 563 26.60 27.16 7.30
N LEU A 564 26.18 26.23 8.15
CA LEU A 564 27.02 25.40 9.00
C LEU A 564 26.79 23.93 8.61
N ALA A 565 27.84 23.17 8.36
CA ALA A 565 27.76 21.72 8.10
C ALA A 565 28.16 20.92 9.33
N PHE A 566 27.36 19.92 9.64
CA PHE A 566 27.55 19.01 10.75
C PHE A 566 27.65 17.58 10.25
N THR A 567 28.48 16.77 10.91
CA THR A 567 28.57 15.33 10.64
C THR A 567 28.98 14.54 11.88
N ASP A 568 28.57 13.26 11.93
CA ASP A 568 29.09 12.27 12.88
C ASP A 568 30.38 11.59 12.38
N GLY A 569 30.83 11.92 11.18
CA GLY A 569 31.99 11.31 10.52
C GLY A 569 31.72 9.96 9.86
N LYS A 570 30.48 9.46 9.89
CA LYS A 570 30.08 8.14 9.38
C LYS A 570 28.94 8.24 8.38
N SER A 571 27.72 8.49 8.87
CA SER A 571 26.49 8.33 8.11
C SER A 571 25.55 9.53 8.17
N ILE A 572 25.80 10.44 9.11
CA ILE A 572 24.97 11.62 9.33
C ILE A 572 25.74 12.81 8.79
N ASP A 573 25.12 13.49 7.84
CA ASP A 573 25.54 14.80 7.39
C ASP A 573 24.31 15.68 7.15
N PHE A 574 24.38 16.92 7.61
CA PHE A 574 23.34 17.91 7.35
C PHE A 574 23.91 19.32 7.43
N SER A 575 23.11 20.30 6.98
CA SER A 575 23.46 21.71 7.10
C SER A 575 22.31 22.55 7.62
N VAL A 576 22.63 23.58 8.39
CA VAL A 576 21.66 24.55 8.94
C VAL A 576 22.14 25.98 8.71
N GLY A 577 21.19 26.92 8.70
CA GLY A 577 21.56 28.34 8.75
C GLY A 577 22.04 28.73 10.14
N ILE A 578 22.98 29.67 10.22
CA ILE A 578 23.54 30.14 11.51
C ILE A 578 22.45 30.65 12.46
N ASN A 579 21.42 31.31 11.93
CA ASN A 579 20.31 31.87 12.72
C ASN A 579 19.17 30.88 12.98
N ARG A 580 19.29 29.60 12.60
CA ARG A 580 18.21 28.62 12.81
C ARG A 580 18.00 28.33 14.30
N PHE A 581 19.09 28.29 15.06
CA PHE A 581 19.07 28.00 16.49
C PHE A 581 19.84 29.09 17.23
N THR A 582 19.22 29.69 18.24
CA THR A 582 19.84 30.74 19.09
C THR A 582 21.11 30.26 19.79
N ARG A 583 21.22 28.96 20.07
CA ARG A 583 22.41 28.34 20.67
C ARG A 583 23.62 28.26 19.71
N LEU A 584 23.50 28.69 18.46
CA LEU A 584 24.55 28.71 17.44
C LEU A 584 25.04 30.13 17.09
N GLU A 585 24.91 31.10 18.00
CA GLU A 585 25.28 32.51 17.72
C GLU A 585 26.79 32.71 17.46
N HIS A 586 27.67 31.89 18.06
CA HIS A 586 29.13 31.96 17.89
C HIS A 586 29.79 30.59 17.71
N PRO A 587 29.49 29.87 16.62
CA PRO A 587 29.97 28.51 16.45
C PRO A 587 31.35 28.50 15.80
N GLU A 588 32.28 27.72 16.36
CA GLU A 588 33.63 27.54 15.84
C GLU A 588 33.79 26.15 15.23
N GLN A 589 34.54 26.07 14.13
CA GLN A 589 34.82 24.78 13.50
C GLN A 589 35.53 23.86 14.49
N GLY A 590 35.07 22.61 14.56
CA GLY A 590 35.56 21.60 15.48
C GLY A 590 34.73 21.41 16.74
N GLN A 591 33.93 22.40 17.10
CA GLN A 591 33.02 22.28 18.25
C GLN A 591 32.01 21.17 17.99
N ILE A 592 31.72 20.42 19.05
CA ILE A 592 30.76 19.31 19.03
C ILE A 592 29.45 19.78 19.65
N TYR A 593 28.37 19.41 18.99
CA TYR A 593 27.02 19.70 19.42
C TYR A 593 26.21 18.41 19.50
N LYS A 594 25.28 18.37 20.43
CA LYS A 594 24.24 17.34 20.50
C LYS A 594 23.01 17.88 19.77
N PHE A 595 22.48 17.11 18.83
CA PHE A 595 21.23 17.42 18.15
C PHE A 595 20.23 16.30 18.36
N LYS A 596 18.95 16.65 18.54
CA LYS A 596 17.86 15.71 18.26
C LYS A 596 17.55 15.79 16.77
N LEU A 597 17.57 14.66 16.07
CA LEU A 597 17.49 14.58 14.61
C LEU A 597 16.29 13.72 14.22
N HIS A 598 15.38 14.27 13.41
CA HIS A 598 14.36 13.49 12.72
C HIS A 598 14.95 12.88 11.44
N LYS A 599 14.83 11.56 11.28
CA LYS A 599 15.31 10.84 10.09
C LYS A 599 14.13 10.64 9.14
N GLN A 600 14.03 11.51 8.15
CA GLN A 600 12.97 11.46 7.15
C GLN A 600 13.37 10.53 5.98
N GLU A 601 12.48 9.59 5.64
CA GLU A 601 12.64 8.73 4.48
C GLU A 601 12.17 9.44 3.20
N ILE A 602 13.03 9.52 2.19
CA ILE A 602 12.72 10.08 0.88
C ILE A 602 12.80 8.96 -0.15
N LYS A 603 11.66 8.59 -0.72
CA LYS A 603 11.59 7.64 -1.83
C LYS A 603 11.78 8.40 -3.15
N LYS A 604 12.93 8.23 -3.79
CA LYS A 604 13.19 8.76 -5.13
C LYS A 604 12.95 7.68 -6.17
N GLU A 605 12.14 8.00 -7.17
CA GLU A 605 12.09 7.22 -8.41
C GLU A 605 13.33 7.57 -9.24
N ILE A 606 14.18 6.58 -9.50
CA ILE A 606 15.28 6.72 -10.45
C ILE A 606 14.82 6.16 -11.79
N GLU A 607 14.85 7.01 -12.81
CA GLU A 607 14.69 6.57 -14.19
C GLU A 607 15.85 5.65 -14.57
N SER A 608 15.50 4.40 -14.88
CA SER A 608 16.41 3.47 -15.51
C SER A 608 16.82 4.01 -16.89
N LYS A 609 18.13 4.04 -17.18
CA LYS A 609 18.63 4.30 -18.55
C LYS A 609 18.15 3.26 -19.57
N ASP A 610 17.66 2.10 -19.11
CA ASP A 610 17.05 1.06 -19.93
C ASP A 610 15.53 1.20 -19.93
N ILE A 611 14.93 1.43 -21.09
CA ILE A 611 13.47 1.62 -21.33
C ILE A 611 12.62 0.42 -20.87
N TRP A 612 13.23 -0.75 -20.65
CA TRP A 612 12.56 -2.02 -20.34
C TRP A 612 12.65 -2.47 -18.88
N LYS A 613 13.37 -1.75 -18.00
CA LYS A 613 13.43 -2.08 -16.57
C LYS A 613 12.38 -1.31 -15.79
N ARG A 614 11.68 -2.00 -14.88
CA ARG A 614 10.78 -1.38 -13.90
C ARG A 614 11.52 -0.27 -13.16
N LYS A 615 10.81 0.84 -12.94
CA LYS A 615 11.25 1.98 -12.14
C LYS A 615 11.85 1.50 -10.81
N THR A 616 13.07 1.89 -10.50
CA THR A 616 13.72 1.53 -9.24
C THR A 616 13.47 2.67 -8.25
N ILE A 617 12.81 2.35 -7.14
CA ILE A 617 12.63 3.28 -6.02
C ILE A 617 13.87 3.14 -5.13
N VAL A 618 14.63 4.20 -4.98
CA VAL A 618 15.75 4.28 -4.02
C VAL A 618 15.31 5.10 -2.82
N THR A 619 15.48 4.52 -1.64
CA THR A 619 15.27 5.22 -0.38
C THR A 619 16.53 5.99 0.00
N GLU A 620 16.42 7.31 0.06
CA GLU A 620 17.40 8.21 0.67
C GLU A 620 16.90 8.66 2.05
N TYR A 621 17.81 9.08 2.92
CA TYR A 621 17.46 9.62 4.22
C TYR A 621 17.91 11.08 4.32
N LYS A 622 17.03 11.93 4.84
CA LYS A 622 17.33 13.32 5.17
C LYS A 622 17.21 13.50 6.68
N TYR A 623 18.27 14.03 7.29
CA TYR A 623 18.27 14.37 8.70
C TYR A 623 17.78 15.81 8.89
N ILE A 624 16.69 15.98 9.64
CA ILE A 624 16.11 17.28 9.99
C ILE A 624 16.48 17.60 11.44
N PRO A 625 17.31 18.63 11.69
CA PRO A 625 17.66 19.03 13.04
C PRO A 625 16.49 19.70 13.77
N LEU A 626 16.15 19.20 14.96
CA LEU A 626 14.98 19.65 15.73
C LEU A 626 15.38 20.64 16.83
N ILE A 627 16.32 20.25 17.69
CA ILE A 627 16.93 21.07 18.74
C ILE A 627 18.42 20.78 18.87
N VAL A 628 19.16 21.71 19.48
CA VAL A 628 20.62 21.64 19.63
C VAL A 628 21.08 22.03 21.03
N GLU A 629 22.11 21.35 21.52
CA GLU A 629 22.87 21.69 22.72
C GLU A 629 24.38 21.62 22.43
N LYS A 630 25.16 22.40 23.16
CA LYS A 630 26.63 22.28 23.09
C LYS A 630 27.04 20.99 23.81
N SER A 631 27.95 20.22 23.22
CA SER A 631 28.53 19.06 23.90
C SER A 631 29.72 19.50 24.76
N ASP A 632 29.96 18.79 25.86
CA ASP A 632 31.15 18.96 26.71
C ASP A 632 32.39 18.26 26.13
N LYS A 633 32.23 17.54 25.01
CA LYS A 633 33.35 16.88 24.34
C LYS A 633 34.33 17.89 23.76
N LYS A 634 35.61 17.54 23.83
CA LYS A 634 36.71 18.33 23.24
C LYS A 634 36.53 18.44 21.73
N ASP A 635 36.91 19.59 21.17
CA ASP A 635 36.82 19.83 19.73
C ASP A 635 37.46 18.71 18.91
N TRP A 636 36.81 18.36 17.79
CA TRP A 636 37.19 17.30 16.85
C TRP A 636 37.24 15.87 17.42
N SER A 637 36.99 15.66 18.71
CA SER A 637 37.22 14.35 19.37
C SER A 637 36.35 13.19 18.89
N ILE A 638 35.24 13.45 18.18
CA ILE A 638 34.39 12.40 17.60
C ILE A 638 34.87 11.93 16.22
N LEU A 639 35.79 12.64 15.59
CA LEU A 639 36.37 12.25 14.31
C LEU A 639 37.70 11.49 14.52
N PRO A 640 37.97 10.44 13.73
CA PRO A 640 39.22 9.70 13.82
C PRO A 640 40.42 10.60 13.53
N THR A 641 41.44 10.50 14.38
CA THR A 641 42.76 11.08 14.14
C THR A 641 43.55 10.20 13.16
N GLN A 642 44.17 10.84 12.17
CA GLN A 642 44.94 10.21 11.11
C GLN A 642 46.22 10.98 10.83
N TYR A 643 47.13 10.31 10.13
CA TYR A 643 48.44 10.85 9.78
C TYR A 643 48.59 10.92 8.26
N GLY A 644 49.39 11.87 7.79
CA GLY A 644 49.61 12.07 6.38
C GLY A 644 50.96 12.69 6.07
N TYR A 645 51.34 12.54 4.81
CA TYR A 645 52.57 13.07 4.25
C TYR A 645 52.21 14.05 3.13
N ILE A 646 52.78 15.25 3.17
CA ILE A 646 52.55 16.27 2.14
C ILE A 646 53.39 15.94 0.90
N GLU A 647 52.75 15.35 -0.11
CA GLU A 647 53.43 14.97 -1.35
C GLU A 647 53.84 16.20 -2.16
N TYR A 648 52.91 17.16 -2.31
CA TYR A 648 53.18 18.43 -2.96
C TYR A 648 52.17 19.51 -2.49
N ILE A 649 52.56 20.76 -2.73
CA ILE A 649 51.74 21.94 -2.42
C ILE A 649 51.41 22.64 -3.73
N ASN A 650 50.13 22.81 -4.02
CA ASN A 650 49.68 23.66 -5.11
C ASN A 650 49.49 25.09 -4.58
N ILE A 651 50.49 25.94 -4.81
CA ILE A 651 50.54 27.32 -4.31
C ILE A 651 49.42 28.16 -4.93
N GLU A 652 49.18 28.02 -6.24
CA GLU A 652 48.13 28.79 -6.96
C GLU A 652 46.73 28.54 -6.39
N LYS A 653 46.41 27.27 -6.10
CA LYS A 653 45.11 26.86 -5.55
C LYS A 653 45.07 26.92 -4.02
N LYS A 654 46.19 27.20 -3.37
CA LYS A 654 46.37 27.07 -1.91
C LYS A 654 45.90 25.72 -1.37
N MET A 655 46.31 24.64 -2.05
CA MET A 655 45.90 23.26 -1.73
C MET A 655 47.10 22.38 -1.38
N LEU A 656 47.01 21.67 -0.26
CA LEU A 656 47.91 20.57 0.08
C LEU A 656 47.41 19.27 -0.57
N HIS A 657 48.31 18.54 -1.22
CA HIS A 657 48.08 17.14 -1.57
C HIS A 657 48.71 16.26 -0.51
N ILE A 658 47.87 15.54 0.23
CA ILE A 658 48.26 14.72 1.37
C ILE A 658 48.02 13.27 0.99
N ILE A 659 49.03 12.42 1.16
CA ILE A 659 48.85 10.97 1.14
C ILE A 659 48.67 10.52 2.58
N THR A 660 47.52 9.94 2.90
CA THR A 660 47.26 9.41 4.24
C THR A 660 48.16 8.20 4.54
N ASN A 661 48.31 7.87 5.81
CA ASN A 661 48.92 6.63 6.29
C ASN A 661 48.34 5.35 5.64
N GLU A 662 47.07 5.39 5.24
CA GLU A 662 46.42 4.30 4.50
C GLU A 662 46.76 4.25 3.00
N SER A 663 47.47 5.27 2.49
CA SER A 663 47.78 5.52 1.08
C SER A 663 46.60 6.04 0.23
N ASN A 664 45.67 6.75 0.86
CA ASN A 664 44.59 7.43 0.14
C ASN A 664 44.98 8.90 -0.14
N PRO A 665 44.72 9.44 -1.34
CA PRO A 665 44.93 10.85 -1.60
C PRO A 665 43.85 11.69 -0.92
N ALA A 666 44.28 12.75 -0.25
CA ALA A 666 43.42 13.71 0.42
C ALA A 666 43.87 15.14 0.08
N PHE A 667 42.92 16.06 0.08
CA PHE A 667 43.15 17.44 -0.31
C PHE A 667 42.71 18.37 0.81
N TYR A 668 43.54 19.38 1.12
CA TYR A 668 43.23 20.37 2.15
C TYR A 668 43.53 21.78 1.66
N GLN A 669 42.56 22.70 1.80
CA GLN A 669 42.75 24.11 1.46
C GLN A 669 43.35 24.87 2.65
N TYR A 670 44.49 25.52 2.45
CA TYR A 670 45.19 26.22 3.52
C TYR A 670 45.10 27.75 3.39
N ASN A 671 44.97 28.44 4.52
CA ASN A 671 44.79 29.89 4.56
C ASN A 671 46.11 30.66 4.76
N LYS A 672 47.14 30.04 5.36
CA LYS A 672 48.45 30.63 5.63
C LYS A 672 49.57 29.63 5.32
N GLU A 673 50.67 30.13 4.77
CA GLU A 673 51.85 29.33 4.42
C GLU A 673 52.63 28.97 5.70
N SER A 674 52.56 27.71 6.09
CA SER A 674 53.46 27.15 7.12
C SER A 674 53.92 25.73 6.81
N PHE A 675 53.34 25.08 5.79
CA PHE A 675 53.66 23.71 5.40
C PHE A 675 54.67 23.68 4.26
N THR A 676 55.56 22.70 4.29
CA THR A 676 56.53 22.41 3.24
C THR A 676 56.28 21.02 2.66
N GLN A 677 56.62 20.84 1.37
CA GLN A 677 56.64 19.51 0.78
C GLN A 677 57.57 18.60 1.61
N GLY A 678 57.12 17.39 1.91
CA GLY A 678 57.85 16.46 2.76
C GLY A 678 57.43 16.47 4.23
N ASP A 679 56.66 17.45 4.68
CA ASP A 679 56.19 17.50 6.07
C ASP A 679 55.23 16.35 6.38
N PHE A 680 55.32 15.85 7.62
CA PHE A 680 54.31 15.00 8.21
C PHE A 680 53.24 15.84 8.91
N VAL A 681 52.01 15.38 8.83
CA VAL A 681 50.85 16.04 9.42
C VAL A 681 49.99 15.04 10.19
N VAL A 682 49.36 15.56 11.25
CA VAL A 682 48.29 14.88 11.99
C VAL A 682 47.02 15.69 11.78
N PHE A 683 45.89 15.00 11.56
CA PHE A 683 44.60 15.64 11.26
C PHE A 683 43.44 14.75 11.71
N ASN A 684 42.24 15.32 11.76
CA ASN A 684 41.00 14.56 11.84
C ASN A 684 40.41 14.39 10.44
N GLN A 685 39.72 13.27 10.17
CA GLN A 685 39.08 13.06 8.87
C GLN A 685 37.63 12.60 8.98
N TYR A 686 36.86 12.85 7.92
CA TYR A 686 35.53 12.29 7.72
C TYR A 686 35.29 12.01 6.24
N GLU A 687 34.32 11.13 5.95
CA GLU A 687 33.88 10.87 4.57
C GLU A 687 32.67 11.72 4.21
N LYS A 688 32.64 12.24 2.99
CA LYS A 688 31.47 12.91 2.42
C LYS A 688 31.15 12.32 1.06
N ARG A 689 29.86 12.06 0.81
CA ARG A 689 29.39 11.59 -0.51
C ARG A 689 29.08 12.79 -1.40
N ILE A 690 29.70 12.87 -2.57
CA ILE A 690 29.46 13.92 -3.57
C ILE A 690 29.19 13.24 -4.91
N LYS A 691 27.97 13.40 -5.46
CA LYS A 691 27.58 12.86 -6.78
C LYS A 691 28.03 11.38 -6.96
N ASP A 692 27.72 10.56 -5.96
CA ASP A 692 28.06 9.13 -5.82
C ASP A 692 29.51 8.75 -5.50
N GLU A 693 30.42 9.70 -5.45
CA GLU A 693 31.80 9.46 -5.01
C GLU A 693 31.98 9.72 -3.52
N LYS A 694 32.62 8.80 -2.81
CA LYS A 694 33.12 9.04 -1.45
C LYS A 694 34.40 9.87 -1.53
N ARG A 695 34.41 11.01 -0.86
CA ARG A 695 35.60 11.86 -0.71
C ARG A 695 36.02 11.93 0.75
N ILE A 696 37.33 11.83 0.96
CA ILE A 696 37.96 12.04 2.27
C ILE A 696 38.13 13.54 2.47
N CYS A 697 37.57 14.06 3.57
CA CYS A 697 37.71 15.44 3.98
C CYS A 697 38.65 15.53 5.19
N VAL A 698 39.69 16.36 5.08
CA VAL A 698 40.71 16.59 6.10
C VAL A 698 40.37 17.85 6.88
N THR A 699 40.50 17.80 8.21
CA THR A 699 40.26 18.95 9.10
C THR A 699 41.20 18.93 10.31
N ASN A 700 41.31 20.05 11.04
CA ASN A 700 42.19 20.20 12.22
C ASN A 700 43.65 19.77 11.96
N ILE A 701 44.16 20.09 10.78
CA ILE A 701 45.52 19.68 10.37
C ILE A 701 46.58 20.45 11.14
N LYS A 702 47.60 19.74 11.62
CA LYS A 702 48.77 20.28 12.31
C LYS A 702 50.02 19.57 11.79
N LYS A 703 51.16 20.27 11.81
CA LYS A 703 52.45 19.57 11.62
C LYS A 703 52.63 18.54 12.73
N CYS A 704 53.14 17.38 12.35
CA CYS A 704 53.52 16.32 13.27
C CYS A 704 55.03 16.11 13.12
N ASP A 705 55.72 15.83 14.23
CA ASP A 705 57.10 15.37 14.17
C ASP A 705 57.17 14.03 13.42
N SER A 706 58.24 13.88 12.63
CA SER A 706 58.44 12.71 11.79
C SER A 706 58.45 11.39 12.57
N PRO A 707 59.13 11.26 13.73
CA PRO A 707 59.14 10.01 14.50
C PRO A 707 57.75 9.56 14.96
N THR A 708 56.89 10.49 15.40
CA THR A 708 55.52 10.16 15.80
C THR A 708 54.65 9.78 14.61
N ALA A 709 54.74 10.54 13.51
CA ALA A 709 53.91 10.30 12.35
C ALA A 709 54.27 8.98 11.64
N ILE A 710 55.57 8.70 11.46
CA ILE A 710 56.07 7.59 10.64
C ILE A 710 55.61 6.23 11.15
N GLN A 711 55.50 6.06 12.48
CA GLN A 711 55.05 4.82 13.11
C GLN A 711 53.64 4.41 12.68
N ASN A 712 52.83 5.36 12.21
CA ASN A 712 51.47 5.11 11.75
C ASN A 712 51.39 4.73 10.26
N PHE A 713 52.50 4.83 9.51
CA PHE A 713 52.57 4.43 8.10
C PHE A 713 52.91 2.96 7.93
N LYS A 714 52.50 2.42 6.77
CA LYS A 714 52.89 1.07 6.36
C LYS A 714 54.41 0.95 6.32
N ASN A 715 54.93 -0.14 6.87
CA ASN A 715 56.34 -0.46 6.85
C ASN A 715 56.56 -1.94 6.56
N ARG A 716 57.77 -2.25 6.09
CA ARG A 716 58.17 -3.62 5.78
C ARG A 716 59.69 -3.77 5.84
N ILE A 717 60.14 -4.98 6.15
CA ILE A 717 61.53 -5.39 5.94
C ILE A 717 61.75 -5.61 4.45
N VAL A 718 62.74 -4.92 3.89
CA VAL A 718 63.08 -4.92 2.47
C VAL A 718 64.54 -5.30 2.30
N VAL A 719 64.91 -5.77 1.11
CA VAL A 719 66.31 -5.99 0.74
C VAL A 719 66.73 -4.97 -0.31
N VAL A 720 67.97 -4.50 -0.24
CA VAL A 720 68.58 -3.63 -1.26
C VAL A 720 69.07 -4.47 -2.43
N ASP A 721 68.52 -4.27 -3.63
CA ASP A 721 68.87 -5.05 -4.82
C ASP A 721 69.86 -4.34 -5.76
N ASP A 722 69.93 -3.01 -5.67
CA ASP A 722 70.88 -2.20 -6.42
C ASP A 722 71.25 -0.90 -5.70
N VAL A 723 72.52 -0.50 -5.79
CA VAL A 723 73.01 0.78 -5.26
C VAL A 723 73.65 1.55 -6.40
N ASN A 724 73.18 2.77 -6.64
CA ASN A 724 73.64 3.64 -7.70
C ASN A 724 74.31 4.89 -7.13
N GLU A 725 75.64 4.83 -7.01
CA GLU A 725 76.45 5.92 -6.45
C GLU A 725 76.37 7.21 -7.29
N SER A 726 76.35 7.10 -8.63
CA SER A 726 76.32 8.29 -9.50
C SER A 726 74.99 9.04 -9.40
N LYS A 727 73.88 8.33 -9.24
CA LYS A 727 72.54 8.90 -9.00
C LYS A 727 72.23 9.15 -7.53
N ARG A 728 73.14 8.79 -6.62
CA ARG A 728 72.99 8.90 -5.16
C ARG A 728 71.69 8.29 -4.64
N LEU A 729 71.37 7.07 -5.07
CA LEU A 729 70.16 6.35 -4.67
C LEU A 729 70.41 4.84 -4.59
N TYR A 730 69.51 4.13 -3.92
CA TYR A 730 69.44 2.68 -3.95
C TYR A 730 68.02 2.19 -4.19
N HIS A 731 67.94 1.04 -4.87
CA HIS A 731 66.71 0.30 -5.11
C HIS A 731 66.51 -0.72 -3.99
N TYR A 732 65.25 -0.94 -3.63
CA TYR A 732 64.88 -1.97 -2.68
C TYR A 732 63.59 -2.68 -3.11
N VAL A 733 63.42 -3.91 -2.61
CA VAL A 733 62.28 -4.76 -2.95
C VAL A 733 61.45 -5.08 -1.72
N LEU A 734 60.14 -4.82 -1.77
CA LEU A 734 59.21 -5.12 -0.66
C LEU A 734 58.98 -6.64 -0.48
N GLY A 735 59.03 -7.41 -1.56
CA GLY A 735 58.64 -8.82 -1.56
C GLY A 735 58.29 -9.34 -2.96
N LYS A 736 58.13 -10.65 -3.10
CA LYS A 736 57.66 -11.28 -4.34
C LYS A 736 56.28 -10.75 -4.73
N LYS A 737 56.10 -10.35 -5.99
CA LYS A 737 54.86 -9.77 -6.55
C LYS A 737 54.40 -8.46 -5.88
N LEU A 738 55.25 -7.85 -5.05
CA LEU A 738 55.01 -6.52 -4.48
C LEU A 738 55.77 -5.45 -5.28
N LEU A 739 55.45 -4.19 -5.01
CA LEU A 739 56.14 -3.05 -5.62
C LEU A 739 57.61 -2.98 -5.17
N THR A 740 58.46 -2.45 -6.04
CA THR A 740 59.81 -2.03 -5.70
C THR A 740 59.84 -0.53 -5.40
N GLY A 741 60.83 -0.09 -4.64
CA GLY A 741 60.98 1.31 -4.24
C GLY A 741 62.40 1.83 -4.44
N ILE A 742 62.54 3.14 -4.23
CA ILE A 742 63.81 3.86 -4.41
C ILE A 742 63.99 4.79 -3.21
N ALA A 743 65.15 4.75 -2.60
CA ALA A 743 65.55 5.71 -1.57
C ALA A 743 66.75 6.52 -2.07
N PHE A 744 66.71 7.84 -1.87
CA PHE A 744 67.77 8.76 -2.26
C PHE A 744 68.62 9.14 -1.05
N PHE A 745 69.95 9.21 -1.22
CA PHE A 745 70.90 9.52 -0.15
C PHE A 745 70.79 10.94 0.41
N ASP A 746 70.08 11.84 -0.25
CA ASP A 746 69.77 13.18 0.28
C ASP A 746 68.61 13.15 1.30
N ARG A 747 67.82 12.06 1.32
CA ARG A 747 66.67 11.87 2.21
C ARG A 747 66.92 10.86 3.34
N THR A 748 68.08 10.22 3.37
CA THR A 748 68.46 9.26 4.41
C THR A 748 69.97 9.26 4.63
N ASN A 749 70.38 9.10 5.88
CA ASN A 749 71.80 8.96 6.26
C ASN A 749 72.29 7.50 6.11
N ILE A 750 71.46 6.60 5.57
CA ILE A 750 71.80 5.19 5.39
C ILE A 750 72.42 4.99 4.00
N HIS A 751 73.64 4.48 4.01
CA HIS A 751 74.38 4.03 2.83
C HIS A 751 74.51 2.49 2.89
N PRO A 752 73.52 1.75 2.38
CA PRO A 752 73.52 0.29 2.44
C PRO A 752 74.38 -0.31 1.32
N ALA A 753 74.80 -1.55 1.51
CA ALA A 753 75.29 -2.41 0.44
C ALA A 753 74.15 -3.20 -0.21
N VAL A 754 74.37 -3.69 -1.43
CA VAL A 754 73.46 -4.66 -2.06
C VAL A 754 73.39 -5.91 -1.15
N GLY A 755 72.17 -6.37 -0.87
CA GLY A 755 71.90 -7.50 0.02
C GLY A 755 71.64 -7.11 1.49
N ASP A 756 71.80 -5.83 1.87
CA ASP A 756 71.43 -5.37 3.20
C ASP A 756 69.91 -5.38 3.38
N PHE A 757 69.47 -5.77 4.58
CA PHE A 757 68.07 -5.63 4.98
C PHE A 757 67.85 -4.28 5.67
N LEU A 758 66.76 -3.63 5.29
CA LEU A 758 66.33 -2.34 5.85
C LEU A 758 64.87 -2.41 6.23
N LYS A 759 64.44 -1.63 7.21
CA LYS A 759 63.03 -1.40 7.48
C LYS A 759 62.62 -0.10 6.81
N VAL A 760 61.70 -0.19 5.85
CA VAL A 760 61.24 0.97 5.08
C VAL A 760 59.79 1.29 5.41
N TYR A 761 59.53 2.56 5.75
CA TYR A 761 58.20 3.13 5.87
C TYR A 761 57.84 3.82 4.55
N TYR A 762 56.65 3.55 4.03
CA TYR A 762 56.25 3.97 2.70
C TYR A 762 54.76 4.29 2.59
N CYS A 763 54.41 5.05 1.55
CA CYS A 763 53.04 5.15 1.07
C CYS A 763 52.97 4.80 -0.42
N VAL A 764 51.78 4.39 -0.86
CA VAL A 764 51.52 4.05 -2.27
C VAL A 764 50.81 5.22 -2.93
N LYS A 765 51.38 5.71 -4.03
CA LYS A 765 50.75 6.73 -4.88
C LYS A 765 50.46 6.19 -6.27
N LYS A 766 49.65 6.92 -7.02
CA LYS A 766 49.41 6.63 -8.44
C LYS A 766 50.07 7.72 -9.28
N ASP A 767 50.77 7.32 -10.34
CA ASP A 767 51.31 8.28 -11.31
C ASP A 767 50.22 8.81 -12.27
N LYS A 768 50.63 9.63 -13.25
CA LYS A 768 49.72 10.20 -14.26
C LYS A 768 49.05 9.14 -15.14
N GLU A 769 49.62 7.95 -15.24
CA GLU A 769 49.08 6.79 -15.97
C GLU A 769 48.27 5.86 -15.06
N ASN A 770 48.00 6.28 -13.83
CA ASN A 770 47.27 5.52 -12.81
C ASN A 770 48.01 4.26 -12.32
N LYS A 771 49.32 4.13 -12.60
CA LYS A 771 50.17 3.02 -12.13
C LYS A 771 50.62 3.28 -10.70
N LYS A 772 50.62 2.23 -9.87
CA LYS A 772 51.03 2.32 -8.46
C LYS A 772 52.54 2.47 -8.35
N LYS A 773 52.99 3.44 -7.57
CA LYS A 773 54.40 3.71 -7.24
C LYS A 773 54.57 3.88 -5.74
N LEU A 774 55.70 3.44 -5.19
CA LEU A 774 56.07 3.69 -3.80
C LEU A 774 56.70 5.07 -3.65
N GLU A 775 56.31 5.78 -2.60
CA GLU A 775 57.06 6.90 -2.04
C GLU A 775 57.70 6.43 -0.73
N THR A 776 59.04 6.51 -0.68
CA THR A 776 59.84 6.17 0.51
C THR A 776 59.78 7.33 1.48
N LEU A 777 59.28 7.07 2.70
CA LEU A 777 59.09 8.10 3.72
C LEU A 777 60.23 8.11 4.75
N CYS A 778 60.66 6.92 5.19
CA CYS A 778 61.77 6.76 6.12
C CYS A 778 62.40 5.38 5.93
N VAL A 779 63.69 5.29 6.24
CA VAL A 779 64.46 4.05 6.20
C VAL A 779 65.24 3.90 7.50
N GLU A 780 65.17 2.72 8.10
CA GLU A 780 65.88 2.35 9.32
C GLU A 780 66.75 1.11 9.04
N LYS A 781 67.92 1.05 9.69
CA LYS A 781 68.72 -0.18 9.72
C LYS A 781 67.98 -1.22 10.54
N THR A 782 68.09 -2.48 10.15
CA THR A 782 67.48 -3.60 10.88
C THR A 782 68.40 -4.80 10.83
N GLU A 783 68.36 -5.60 11.90
CA GLU A 783 69.00 -6.92 11.96
C GLU A 783 68.03 -8.03 11.53
N GLU A 784 66.74 -7.70 11.35
CA GLU A 784 65.73 -8.64 10.84
C GLU A 784 66.06 -9.06 9.41
N GLN A 785 66.03 -10.37 9.16
CA GLN A 785 66.31 -10.95 7.85
C GLN A 785 65.05 -11.53 7.22
N ASN A 786 65.05 -11.65 5.89
CA ASN A 786 63.99 -12.30 5.13
C ASN A 786 64.59 -13.24 4.06
N ASP A 787 64.59 -14.54 4.36
CA ASP A 787 65.14 -15.58 3.49
C ASP A 787 64.42 -15.71 2.14
N GLU A 788 63.21 -15.16 2.00
CA GLU A 788 62.51 -15.12 0.71
C GLU A 788 63.10 -14.09 -0.27
N LEU A 789 63.86 -13.13 0.25
CA LEU A 789 64.42 -11.99 -0.49
C LEU A 789 65.94 -12.06 -0.65
N ARG A 790 66.63 -12.82 0.20
CA ARG A 790 68.08 -13.07 0.13
C ARG A 790 68.35 -14.53 0.46
N LYS A 791 69.24 -15.18 -0.28
CA LYS A 791 69.64 -16.56 0.02
C LYS A 791 71.07 -16.84 -0.38
N THR A 792 71.64 -17.83 0.29
CA THR A 792 72.93 -18.41 -0.08
C THR A 792 72.72 -19.54 -1.09
N ILE A 793 73.49 -19.51 -2.16
CA ILE A 793 73.55 -20.56 -3.18
C ILE A 793 74.97 -21.12 -3.24
N SER A 794 75.12 -22.36 -3.68
CA SER A 794 76.43 -22.97 -3.92
C SER A 794 76.36 -23.80 -5.20
N GLY A 795 77.46 -23.84 -5.93
CA GLY A 795 77.55 -24.55 -7.19
C GLY A 795 78.80 -24.19 -7.95
N ARG A 796 78.95 -24.79 -9.13
CA ARG A 796 80.01 -24.43 -10.06
C ARG A 796 79.61 -23.16 -10.82
N LEU A 797 80.46 -22.14 -10.78
CA LEU A 797 80.32 -20.92 -11.57
C LEU A 797 80.92 -21.18 -12.95
N GLU A 798 80.11 -21.01 -13.99
CA GLU A 798 80.49 -21.20 -15.39
C GLU A 798 80.52 -19.87 -16.14
N LEU A 799 81.70 -19.46 -16.59
CA LEU A 799 81.91 -18.24 -17.38
C LEU A 799 81.31 -18.38 -18.78
N LYS A 800 80.74 -17.28 -19.29
CA LYS A 800 80.15 -17.18 -20.63
C LYS A 800 80.68 -15.93 -21.35
N TYR A 801 80.79 -16.04 -22.67
CA TYR A 801 81.39 -15.03 -23.55
C TYR A 801 80.41 -14.72 -24.69
N LYS A 802 80.18 -13.44 -25.00
CA LYS A 802 79.22 -13.03 -26.05
C LYS A 802 79.78 -13.16 -27.47
N SER A 803 81.08 -13.38 -27.62
CA SER A 803 81.75 -13.59 -28.91
C SER A 803 82.56 -14.89 -28.86
N ASP A 804 82.59 -15.66 -29.96
CA ASP A 804 83.34 -16.93 -30.12
C ASP A 804 84.87 -16.80 -29.97
N SER A 805 85.36 -15.61 -29.62
CA SER A 805 86.74 -15.32 -29.25
C SER A 805 86.97 -15.66 -27.76
N TRP A 806 87.54 -16.83 -27.51
CA TRP A 806 88.02 -17.32 -26.20
C TRP A 806 89.18 -16.51 -25.59
N GLN A 807 89.54 -15.36 -26.16
CA GLN A 807 90.63 -14.48 -25.67
C GLN A 807 90.13 -13.22 -24.92
N GLY A 808 88.83 -13.10 -24.64
CA GLY A 808 88.26 -11.95 -23.93
C GLY A 808 87.93 -12.23 -22.46
N LYS A 809 87.87 -11.20 -21.62
CA LYS A 809 87.30 -11.30 -20.25
C LYS A 809 85.83 -11.75 -20.34
N ALA A 810 85.44 -12.71 -19.51
CA ALA A 810 84.06 -13.22 -19.47
C ALA A 810 83.03 -12.09 -19.37
N ASP A 811 81.92 -12.23 -20.09
CA ASP A 811 80.87 -11.21 -20.16
C ASP A 811 79.81 -11.39 -19.08
N PHE A 812 79.64 -12.62 -18.58
CA PHE A 812 78.78 -12.98 -17.46
C PHE A 812 79.09 -14.43 -17.08
N ALA A 813 78.50 -14.92 -15.99
CA ALA A 813 78.57 -16.31 -15.62
C ALA A 813 77.22 -16.79 -15.08
N PHE A 814 77.11 -18.10 -14.87
CA PHE A 814 75.98 -18.70 -14.19
C PHE A 814 76.46 -19.60 -13.05
N ILE A 815 75.73 -19.55 -11.92
CA ILE A 815 75.82 -20.55 -10.86
C ILE A 815 74.48 -21.29 -10.91
N ASN A 816 74.44 -22.51 -11.47
CA ASN A 816 73.19 -23.16 -11.85
C ASN A 816 72.35 -22.22 -12.75
N ASP A 817 71.12 -21.85 -12.34
CA ASP A 817 70.25 -20.92 -13.07
C ASP A 817 70.43 -19.44 -12.65
N TYR A 818 71.38 -19.13 -11.76
CA TYR A 818 71.57 -17.77 -11.24
C TYR A 818 72.59 -16.99 -12.05
N TYR A 819 72.14 -15.90 -12.66
CA TYR A 819 72.98 -15.01 -13.45
C TYR A 819 73.97 -14.22 -12.57
N VAL A 820 75.23 -14.21 -12.98
CA VAL A 820 76.32 -13.42 -12.40
C VAL A 820 76.80 -12.41 -13.45
N SER A 821 76.71 -11.12 -13.14
CA SER A 821 77.09 -10.08 -14.10
C SER A 821 78.61 -9.96 -14.25
N LYS A 822 79.06 -9.41 -15.40
CA LYS A 822 80.45 -9.01 -15.64
C LYS A 822 81.08 -8.23 -14.48
N SER A 823 80.32 -7.29 -13.92
CA SER A 823 80.78 -6.43 -12.83
C SER A 823 81.08 -7.22 -11.55
N ILE A 824 80.31 -8.26 -11.25
CA ILE A 824 80.53 -9.14 -10.11
C ILE A 824 81.76 -10.02 -10.36
N LEU A 825 81.90 -10.60 -11.55
CA LEU A 825 83.10 -11.38 -11.91
C LEU A 825 84.37 -10.54 -11.78
N GLN A 826 84.34 -9.29 -12.26
CA GLN A 826 85.46 -8.36 -12.13
C GLN A 826 85.73 -7.98 -10.67
N LYS A 827 84.68 -7.74 -9.88
CA LYS A 827 84.78 -7.38 -8.44
C LYS A 827 85.52 -8.47 -7.65
N PHE A 828 85.25 -9.74 -7.95
CA PHE A 828 85.87 -10.89 -7.27
C PHE A 828 87.05 -11.50 -8.05
N ASN A 829 87.49 -10.84 -9.13
CA ASN A 829 88.59 -11.28 -10.00
C ASN A 829 88.46 -12.74 -10.50
N ILE A 830 87.24 -13.15 -10.85
CA ILE A 830 86.94 -14.50 -11.35
C ILE A 830 87.26 -14.56 -12.83
N ILE A 831 88.31 -15.30 -13.18
CA ILE A 831 88.86 -15.42 -14.54
C ILE A 831 88.75 -16.83 -15.13
N GLU A 832 88.40 -17.82 -14.31
CA GLU A 832 88.15 -19.21 -14.70
C GLU A 832 86.93 -19.78 -13.98
N ASP A 833 86.39 -20.90 -14.48
CA ASP A 833 85.29 -21.62 -13.83
C ASP A 833 85.75 -22.17 -12.47
N CYS A 834 84.99 -21.92 -11.42
CA CYS A 834 85.34 -22.36 -10.06
C CYS A 834 84.10 -22.77 -9.25
N ASN A 835 84.31 -23.55 -8.19
CA ASN A 835 83.25 -23.80 -7.22
C ASN A 835 83.14 -22.59 -6.30
N VAL A 836 81.92 -22.14 -6.08
CA VAL A 836 81.66 -20.96 -5.27
C VAL A 836 80.50 -21.16 -4.33
N ARG A 837 80.55 -20.45 -3.21
CA ARG A 837 79.39 -20.11 -2.41
C ARG A 837 79.06 -18.65 -2.68
N ALA A 838 77.82 -18.33 -3.01
CA ALA A 838 77.43 -16.98 -3.40
C ALA A 838 76.16 -16.53 -2.68
N GLN A 839 76.02 -15.21 -2.48
CA GLN A 839 74.79 -14.60 -1.98
C GLN A 839 74.00 -14.02 -3.15
N ALA A 840 72.71 -14.35 -3.20
CA ALA A 840 71.77 -13.86 -4.19
C ALA A 840 70.65 -13.05 -3.55
N VAL A 841 70.27 -11.95 -4.20
CA VAL A 841 69.17 -11.06 -3.80
C VAL A 841 68.07 -11.07 -4.86
N TYR A 842 66.83 -10.99 -4.40
CA TYR A 842 65.65 -10.91 -5.27
C TYR A 842 65.48 -9.50 -5.86
N THR A 843 65.25 -9.38 -7.17
CA THR A 843 65.23 -8.07 -7.87
C THR A 843 63.83 -7.54 -8.17
N GLY A 844 62.76 -8.24 -7.76
CA GLY A 844 61.37 -7.81 -8.00
C GLY A 844 60.84 -8.05 -9.42
N ASP A 845 61.69 -7.89 -10.43
CA ASP A 845 61.34 -8.04 -11.86
C ASP A 845 61.36 -9.52 -12.30
N GLY A 846 60.21 -10.07 -12.71
CA GLY A 846 60.10 -11.38 -13.40
C GLY A 846 60.56 -12.61 -12.61
N ASP A 847 60.45 -12.60 -11.28
CA ASP A 847 60.95 -13.64 -10.36
C ASP A 847 62.48 -13.89 -10.45
N LYS A 848 63.24 -12.86 -10.83
CA LYS A 848 64.69 -12.94 -11.03
C LYS A 848 65.48 -12.72 -9.75
N TRP A 849 66.65 -13.35 -9.70
CA TRP A 849 67.63 -13.25 -8.63
C TRP A 849 68.95 -12.76 -9.20
N LYS A 850 69.65 -11.90 -8.46
CA LYS A 850 70.94 -11.33 -8.82
C LYS A 850 71.98 -11.72 -7.78
N VAL A 851 73.08 -12.30 -8.22
CA VAL A 851 74.24 -12.57 -7.35
C VAL A 851 74.97 -11.27 -7.06
N PHE A 852 75.31 -11.01 -5.80
CA PHE A 852 75.97 -9.77 -5.37
C PHE A 852 77.27 -9.99 -4.56
N ASP A 853 77.48 -11.21 -4.06
CA ASP A 853 78.66 -11.59 -3.29
C ASP A 853 79.07 -13.03 -3.61
N ILE A 854 80.37 -13.31 -3.68
CA ILE A 854 80.93 -14.61 -4.07
C ILE A 854 82.16 -14.93 -3.21
N GLU A 855 82.13 -16.13 -2.61
CA GLU A 855 83.22 -16.78 -1.91
C GLU A 855 83.69 -17.98 -2.76
N MET A 856 84.96 -17.96 -3.20
CA MET A 856 85.56 -19.10 -3.91
C MET A 856 85.86 -20.23 -2.91
N LEU A 857 85.51 -21.47 -3.27
CA LEU A 857 85.66 -22.65 -2.42
C LEU A 857 86.91 -23.48 -2.74
#